data_AF-A0A3P7PFI8-F1
#
_entry.id   AF-A0A3P7PFI8-F1
#
_cell.length_a   1.000
_cell.length_b   1.000
_cell.length_c   1.000
_cell.angle_alpha   90.00
_cell.angle_beta   90.00
_cell.angle_gamma   90.00
#
_symmetry.space_group_name_H-M   'P 1'
#
loop_
_entity.id
_entity.type
_entity.pdbx_description
1 polymer ?
#
loop_
_entity_poly.entity_id
_entity_poly.type
_entity_poly.pdbx_seq_one_letter_code
_entity_poly.pdbx_strand_id
1 'polypeptide(L)'
;MKRIVSFIMVFCLLGSLLQNMSVRSATDLTISSVSTSPATISAYNEFTITFTVTNRSTGILSQIFIEIESGEYQLKESGSKELILEGNLEQGANFSKTLTMRRVGETSTSIPVKLTYVGGNTSQSDYISVNATTGSEVPSEPEPPIDTKAYQPYLNLEDATFPIVYLGEINEVIIGIKNTTRYQARNLIVTPNLTDLQVAGIRVEAITFHPNDTTIDGRKEKDMKMKFVVDDTVAEGNYPITLELQYRNSYNDLFTQEIKTYLRVVRDMTKSHQVQLNLMNEPTQISSGDQVFLNLSLRNDEQPISSPRIEVKEKSDYFTLLSGNEIMDYQKLMGNASVTMPLTYKISDETPQGWYNLVIAYSYITQEGFKLNRSNTIRLYVKGQAISSAMVSIDEVAYPSSVKQEQPFVVSFVVNNAGPKDIENIKVSIEDNTVFLPKSSALIQVKKLLKGEKAALSFQLVASGDDLKERNYPITFNIIYDYEKSGKYEQETLNQVMGVYVIGESAESISKGVPKIIIEQYIANPIMVDAGTEFDLSLRIQNAHSSQKIYNIKTYLTAIETSETTRNNIFMPVNSSNTFYIDDIGPKGIVEKSIRLYAMPDAQPKTYTIQVNFEYEDKDGNPITATELIGINVKQPTRVEMSDFNLPTEVMMGEMIPIYFDVYNTGKVKVYNLMVRAEGDFNLEPMSKYIGNFEPGYQDYFDAYITPNASGLIEGKIILGYDDPSGEYMEEVKTFSIQVMDNFENPGDVGEYPEEFPGEMEGENGSSLMDKWLWLLIPLLVGVGFTIAIVMKKRRLKKEGMMLDED
;
A
#
# COMPACT_ATOMS: atom_id res chain seq x y z
N MET A 1 -63.14 -16.09 11.04
CA MET A 1 -62.65 -17.32 10.40
C MET A 1 -61.13 -17.28 10.35
N LYS A 2 -60.44 -18.10 11.15
CA LYS A 2 -58.98 -18.26 11.20
C LYS A 2 -58.63 -19.75 11.21
N ARG A 3 -57.48 -20.11 10.65
CA ARG A 3 -57.07 -21.45 10.18
C ARG A 3 -55.80 -21.95 10.91
N ILE A 4 -55.74 -23.27 11.10
CA ILE A 4 -54.58 -24.21 11.04
C ILE A 4 -53.75 -24.56 12.32
N VAL A 5 -53.95 -25.83 12.75
CA VAL A 5 -53.03 -26.96 13.10
C VAL A 5 -51.78 -26.77 13.98
N SER A 6 -51.77 -27.43 15.16
CA SER A 6 -50.72 -28.34 15.71
C SER A 6 -51.01 -28.65 17.20
N PHE A 7 -50.37 -29.69 17.77
CA PHE A 7 -50.32 -30.10 19.20
C PHE A 7 -51.36 -31.09 19.76
N ILE A 8 -51.19 -32.41 19.50
CA ILE A 8 -51.56 -33.49 20.45
C ILE A 8 -50.64 -34.71 20.24
N MET A 9 -49.55 -34.85 21.00
CA MET A 9 -48.95 -36.14 21.42
C MET A 9 -47.81 -35.94 22.45
N VAL A 10 -48.09 -35.39 23.64
CA VAL A 10 -47.08 -35.23 24.72
C VAL A 10 -47.54 -35.74 26.11
N PHE A 11 -48.76 -36.25 26.30
CA PHE A 11 -49.28 -36.43 27.68
C PHE A 11 -49.79 -37.80 28.13
N CYS A 12 -49.53 -38.91 27.42
CA CYS A 12 -50.11 -40.22 27.75
C CYS A 12 -49.12 -41.39 27.96
N LEU A 13 -47.90 -41.13 28.47
CA LEU A 13 -47.01 -42.20 28.95
C LEU A 13 -46.38 -41.87 30.33
N LEU A 14 -47.10 -41.10 31.14
CA LEU A 14 -46.90 -41.02 32.60
C LEU A 14 -48.06 -41.76 33.26
N GLY A 15 -47.87 -43.04 33.62
CA GLY A 15 -48.81 -43.72 34.51
C GLY A 15 -49.25 -45.14 34.10
N SER A 16 -48.32 -46.06 33.92
CA SER A 16 -48.52 -47.46 34.28
C SER A 16 -47.18 -48.14 34.52
N LEU A 17 -47.16 -49.05 35.50
CA LEU A 17 -46.03 -49.85 35.99
C LEU A 17 -45.03 -49.17 36.96
N LEU A 18 -45.58 -48.62 38.05
CA LEU A 18 -45.11 -49.05 39.37
C LEU A 18 -45.37 -50.55 39.49
N GLN A 19 -44.37 -51.40 39.25
CA GLN A 19 -44.10 -52.65 39.98
C GLN A 19 -42.64 -53.05 39.74
N ASN A 20 -41.76 -52.42 40.51
CA ASN A 20 -40.64 -53.09 41.16
C ASN A 20 -40.08 -52.07 42.16
N MET A 21 -40.69 -52.05 43.35
CA MET A 21 -39.99 -51.57 44.54
C MET A 21 -38.77 -52.46 44.72
N SER A 22 -37.62 -52.00 44.22
CA SER A 22 -36.37 -52.28 44.91
C SER A 22 -36.15 -51.09 45.84
N VAL A 23 -36.09 -51.35 47.13
CA VAL A 23 -35.50 -50.42 48.08
C VAL A 23 -34.08 -50.18 47.57
N ARG A 24 -33.82 -49.01 46.95
CA ARG A 24 -32.45 -48.62 46.64
C ARG A 24 -31.80 -48.38 47.99
N SER A 25 -30.91 -49.27 48.39
CA SER A 25 -30.11 -49.16 49.59
C SER A 25 -29.49 -47.76 49.63
N ALA A 26 -29.53 -47.11 50.81
CA ALA A 26 -28.87 -45.82 51.01
C ALA A 26 -27.40 -45.99 50.63
N THR A 27 -26.97 -45.23 49.63
CA THR A 27 -25.62 -45.28 49.06
C THR A 27 -24.69 -44.42 49.88
N ASP A 28 -23.66 -45.03 50.48
CA ASP A 28 -22.70 -44.34 51.35
C ASP A 28 -21.80 -43.36 50.60
N LEU A 29 -21.57 -43.61 49.30
CA LEU A 29 -20.82 -42.72 48.42
C LEU A 29 -21.66 -42.35 47.20
N THR A 30 -21.62 -41.07 46.81
CA THR A 30 -22.29 -40.57 45.59
C THR A 30 -21.33 -39.80 44.70
N ILE A 31 -21.40 -40.01 43.39
CA ILE A 31 -20.66 -39.25 42.37
C ILE A 31 -21.60 -38.19 41.80
N SER A 32 -21.18 -36.92 41.75
CA SER A 32 -22.11 -35.81 41.44
C SER A 32 -21.66 -34.85 40.33
N SER A 33 -20.37 -34.56 40.22
CA SER A 33 -19.83 -33.74 39.12
C SER A 33 -18.83 -34.56 38.32
N VAL A 34 -19.01 -34.66 37.01
CA VAL A 34 -18.12 -35.38 36.10
C VAL A 34 -17.81 -34.48 34.90
N SER A 35 -16.53 -34.38 34.54
CA SER A 35 -16.07 -33.69 33.34
C SER A 35 -14.94 -34.46 32.66
N THR A 36 -14.82 -34.34 31.34
CA THR A 36 -13.79 -35.03 30.55
C THR A 36 -13.03 -34.06 29.66
N SER A 37 -11.77 -34.37 29.41
CA SER A 37 -10.93 -33.68 28.42
C SER A 37 -10.26 -34.72 27.52
N PRO A 38 -10.52 -34.73 26.21
CA PRO A 38 -11.47 -33.86 25.50
C PRO A 38 -12.94 -34.08 25.93
N ALA A 39 -13.80 -33.10 25.65
CA ALA A 39 -15.22 -33.14 26.05
C ALA A 39 -16.03 -34.23 25.32
N THR A 40 -15.56 -34.70 24.16
CA THR A 40 -16.10 -35.84 23.43
C THR A 40 -15.03 -36.91 23.28
N ILE A 41 -15.33 -38.14 23.69
CA ILE A 41 -14.38 -39.25 23.73
C ILE A 41 -14.52 -40.11 22.48
N SER A 42 -13.48 -40.13 21.66
CA SER A 42 -13.37 -41.03 20.51
C SER A 42 -12.94 -42.44 20.93
N ALA A 43 -13.32 -43.45 20.13
CA ALA A 43 -12.87 -44.82 20.35
C ALA A 43 -11.33 -44.94 20.25
N TYR A 44 -10.76 -45.88 21.00
CA TYR A 44 -9.31 -46.18 21.09
C TYR A 44 -8.40 -45.06 21.61
N ASN A 45 -8.97 -43.90 21.94
CA ASN A 45 -8.23 -42.71 22.38
C ASN A 45 -8.17 -42.58 23.90
N GLU A 46 -7.16 -41.83 24.34
CA GLU A 46 -6.97 -41.46 25.72
C GLU A 46 -7.73 -40.16 26.05
N PHE A 47 -8.21 -40.07 27.27
CA PHE A 47 -8.89 -38.90 27.81
C PHE A 47 -8.67 -38.85 29.32
N THR A 48 -8.78 -37.66 29.89
CA THR A 48 -8.81 -37.49 31.35
C THR A 48 -10.24 -37.29 31.81
N ILE A 49 -10.63 -37.94 32.91
CA ILE A 49 -11.91 -37.74 33.57
C ILE A 49 -11.68 -37.17 34.97
N THR A 50 -12.41 -36.11 35.31
CA THR A 50 -12.41 -35.53 36.66
C THR A 50 -13.80 -35.69 37.26
N PHE A 51 -13.88 -36.33 38.43
CA PHE A 51 -15.13 -36.52 39.14
C PHE A 51 -15.03 -36.20 40.63
N THR A 52 -16.18 -35.88 41.24
CA THR A 52 -16.29 -35.57 42.67
C THR A 52 -17.13 -36.61 43.39
N VAL A 53 -16.53 -37.19 44.44
CA VAL A 53 -17.16 -38.20 45.32
C VAL A 53 -17.54 -37.53 46.64
N THR A 54 -18.75 -37.80 47.13
CA THR A 54 -19.27 -37.28 48.41
C THR A 54 -19.64 -38.42 49.35
N ASN A 55 -19.25 -38.33 50.62
CA ASN A 55 -19.68 -39.27 51.67
C ASN A 55 -21.08 -38.90 52.19
N ARG A 56 -22.04 -39.80 52.00
CA ARG A 56 -23.44 -39.69 52.47
C ARG A 56 -23.75 -40.62 53.63
N SER A 57 -22.81 -41.45 54.06
CA SER A 57 -22.94 -42.30 55.24
C SER A 57 -22.94 -41.49 56.54
N THR A 58 -23.28 -42.13 57.64
CA THR A 58 -23.24 -41.52 58.99
C THR A 58 -21.86 -41.60 59.66
N GLY A 59 -20.84 -42.14 58.99
CA GLY A 59 -19.50 -42.37 59.52
C GLY A 59 -18.37 -41.79 58.66
N ILE A 60 -17.14 -41.89 59.16
CA ILE A 60 -15.92 -41.51 58.42
C ILE A 60 -15.48 -42.69 57.54
N LEU A 61 -15.23 -42.42 56.26
CA LEU A 61 -14.75 -43.42 55.31
C LEU A 61 -13.27 -43.19 55.01
N SER A 62 -12.50 -44.25 54.80
CA SER A 62 -11.06 -44.15 54.50
C SER A 62 -10.66 -45.15 53.42
N GLN A 63 -9.50 -44.93 52.78
CA GLN A 63 -8.96 -45.80 51.72
C GLN A 63 -9.99 -46.09 50.61
N ILE A 64 -10.45 -45.04 49.95
CA ILE A 64 -11.46 -45.14 48.89
C ILE A 64 -10.78 -45.56 47.60
N PHE A 65 -11.19 -46.69 47.06
CA PHE A 65 -10.77 -47.19 45.76
C PHE A 65 -11.90 -47.05 44.76
N ILE A 66 -11.52 -46.71 43.54
CA ILE A 66 -12.37 -46.91 42.37
C ILE A 66 -11.92 -48.14 41.61
N GLU A 67 -12.87 -48.95 41.23
CA GLU A 67 -12.68 -50.07 40.33
C GLU A 67 -13.53 -49.82 39.10
N ILE A 68 -12.91 -49.84 37.92
CA ILE A 68 -13.64 -49.77 36.66
C ILE A 68 -14.07 -51.19 36.34
N GLU A 69 -15.37 -51.42 36.35
CA GLU A 69 -15.90 -52.74 35.99
C GLU A 69 -15.59 -53.02 34.52
N SER A 70 -15.34 -54.29 34.18
CA SER A 70 -14.87 -54.69 32.85
C SER A 70 -15.77 -54.13 31.75
N GLY A 71 -15.20 -53.37 30.83
CA GLY A 71 -15.93 -52.70 29.75
C GLY A 71 -14.98 -52.00 28.79
N GLU A 72 -15.51 -51.09 27.99
CA GLU A 72 -14.75 -50.38 26.94
C GLU A 72 -13.87 -49.23 27.45
N TYR A 73 -13.65 -49.13 28.76
CA TYR A 73 -12.88 -48.06 29.38
C TYR A 73 -11.86 -48.66 30.35
N GLN A 74 -10.60 -48.24 30.25
CA GLN A 74 -9.51 -48.76 31.07
C GLN A 74 -8.74 -47.61 31.71
N LEU A 75 -8.29 -47.81 32.96
CA LEU A 75 -7.33 -46.90 33.60
C LEU A 75 -5.97 -47.09 32.95
N LYS A 76 -5.28 -45.99 32.67
CA LYS A 76 -3.97 -46.04 32.00
C LYS A 76 -2.83 -46.36 32.96
N GLU A 77 -2.88 -45.79 34.15
CA GLU A 77 -1.75 -45.77 35.09
C GLU A 77 -1.83 -46.86 36.17
N SER A 78 -2.94 -47.60 36.22
CA SER A 78 -3.17 -48.71 37.15
C SER A 78 -3.94 -49.83 36.45
N GLY A 79 -4.07 -50.99 37.12
CA GLY A 79 -5.00 -52.03 36.69
C GLY A 79 -6.46 -51.58 36.78
N SER A 80 -7.41 -52.51 36.85
CA SER A 80 -8.84 -52.18 36.93
C SER A 80 -9.25 -51.45 38.23
N LYS A 81 -8.37 -51.35 39.22
CA LYS A 81 -8.62 -50.72 40.53
C LYS A 81 -7.52 -49.74 40.92
N GLU A 82 -7.89 -48.56 41.39
CA GLU A 82 -6.98 -47.50 41.83
C GLU A 82 -7.43 -46.93 43.19
N LEU A 83 -6.46 -46.66 44.07
CA LEU A 83 -6.71 -45.92 45.31
C LEU A 83 -6.84 -44.42 44.98
N ILE A 84 -8.05 -43.87 45.16
CA ILE A 84 -8.35 -42.48 44.81
C ILE A 84 -8.31 -41.54 46.01
N LEU A 85 -8.40 -42.06 47.23
CA LEU A 85 -8.17 -41.30 48.46
C LEU A 85 -7.60 -42.21 49.55
N GLU A 86 -6.39 -41.92 50.01
CA GLU A 86 -5.76 -42.65 51.12
C GLU A 86 -6.27 -42.18 52.50
N GLY A 87 -6.62 -40.89 52.62
CA GLY A 87 -7.07 -40.25 53.87
C GLY A 87 -8.55 -40.46 54.21
N ASN A 88 -8.98 -39.80 55.30
CA ASN A 88 -10.35 -39.86 55.81
C ASN A 88 -11.28 -38.89 55.07
N LEU A 89 -12.50 -39.33 54.79
CA LEU A 89 -13.59 -38.55 54.23
C LEU A 89 -14.74 -38.49 55.24
N GLU A 90 -14.91 -37.33 55.88
CA GLU A 90 -15.96 -37.09 56.88
C GLU A 90 -17.36 -37.08 56.26
N GLN A 91 -18.39 -37.24 57.10
CA GLN A 91 -19.79 -37.20 56.66
C GLN A 91 -20.10 -35.87 55.96
N GLY A 92 -20.66 -35.94 54.76
CA GLY A 92 -21.02 -34.78 53.95
C GLY A 92 -19.86 -34.13 53.19
N ALA A 93 -18.61 -34.51 53.49
CA ALA A 93 -17.43 -34.01 52.78
C ALA A 93 -17.32 -34.61 51.37
N ASN A 94 -16.66 -33.89 50.48
CA ASN A 94 -16.38 -34.33 49.12
C ASN A 94 -14.90 -34.18 48.77
N PHE A 95 -14.45 -34.95 47.79
CA PHE A 95 -13.14 -34.79 47.17
C PHE A 95 -13.25 -35.02 45.67
N SER A 96 -12.38 -34.36 44.90
CA SER A 96 -12.29 -34.53 43.46
C SER A 96 -11.03 -35.29 43.09
N LYS A 97 -11.14 -36.19 42.11
CA LYS A 97 -10.02 -36.94 41.56
C LYS A 97 -10.07 -36.88 40.04
N THR A 98 -8.90 -36.71 39.44
CA THR A 98 -8.69 -36.82 38.00
C THR A 98 -7.96 -38.12 37.69
N LEU A 99 -8.48 -38.88 36.72
CA LEU A 99 -7.90 -40.13 36.24
C LEU A 99 -7.65 -40.04 34.74
N THR A 100 -6.53 -40.62 34.30
CA THR A 100 -6.22 -40.81 32.88
C THR A 100 -6.75 -42.17 32.43
N MET A 101 -7.62 -42.16 31.43
CA MET A 101 -8.29 -43.35 30.91
C MET A 101 -8.07 -43.50 29.42
N ARG A 102 -8.17 -44.73 28.94
CA ARG A 102 -8.25 -45.06 27.52
C ARG A 102 -9.58 -45.74 27.22
N ARG A 103 -10.28 -45.25 26.21
CA ARG A 103 -11.44 -45.98 25.66
C ARG A 103 -10.90 -47.03 24.71
N VAL A 104 -11.34 -48.28 24.83
CA VAL A 104 -10.86 -49.44 24.07
C VAL A 104 -11.96 -50.14 23.26
N GLY A 105 -13.14 -49.53 23.18
CA GLY A 105 -14.24 -49.99 22.34
C GLY A 105 -15.10 -48.81 21.87
N GLU A 106 -16.17 -49.13 21.13
CA GLU A 106 -16.88 -48.18 20.29
C GLU A 106 -18.35 -48.01 20.68
N THR A 107 -18.89 -48.81 21.59
CA THR A 107 -20.34 -48.90 21.82
C THR A 107 -20.84 -48.21 23.09
N SER A 108 -20.03 -48.16 24.15
CA SER A 108 -20.47 -47.69 25.46
C SER A 108 -20.31 -46.17 25.64
N THR A 109 -21.36 -45.50 26.10
CA THR A 109 -21.38 -44.07 26.48
C THR A 109 -21.44 -43.86 27.99
N SER A 110 -21.29 -44.92 28.78
CA SER A 110 -21.16 -44.83 30.23
C SER A 110 -20.01 -45.71 30.74
N ILE A 111 -19.40 -45.25 31.83
CA ILE A 111 -18.30 -45.92 32.52
C ILE A 111 -18.88 -46.53 33.79
N PRO A 112 -19.02 -47.86 33.88
CA PRO A 112 -19.42 -48.52 35.11
C PRO A 112 -18.28 -48.44 36.14
N VAL A 113 -18.57 -47.92 37.32
CA VAL A 113 -17.57 -47.72 38.37
C VAL A 113 -18.05 -48.32 39.68
N LYS A 114 -17.15 -49.01 40.37
CA LYS A 114 -17.41 -49.59 41.69
C LYS A 114 -16.52 -48.93 42.72
N LEU A 115 -17.13 -48.33 43.73
CA LEU A 115 -16.42 -47.71 44.84
C LEU A 115 -16.36 -48.71 46.01
N THR A 116 -15.15 -48.86 46.56
CA THR A 116 -14.91 -49.66 47.77
C THR A 116 -14.10 -48.84 48.77
N TYR A 117 -14.38 -48.99 50.06
CA TYR A 117 -13.73 -48.21 51.11
C TYR A 117 -13.57 -49.05 52.38
N VAL A 118 -12.71 -48.59 53.30
CA VAL A 118 -12.45 -49.22 54.60
C VAL A 118 -13.16 -48.41 55.69
N GLY A 119 -14.12 -49.04 56.38
CA GLY A 119 -15.07 -48.38 57.31
C GLY A 119 -16.43 -49.09 57.40
N GLY A 120 -16.69 -50.01 56.48
CA GLY A 120 -17.73 -51.01 56.43
C GLY A 120 -17.41 -51.87 55.21
N ASN A 121 -17.52 -53.20 55.25
CA ASN A 121 -17.18 -54.07 54.12
C ASN A 121 -18.22 -53.98 52.98
N THR A 122 -18.61 -52.76 52.63
CA THR A 122 -19.68 -52.45 51.69
C THR A 122 -19.03 -51.96 50.40
N SER A 123 -19.33 -52.65 49.30
CA SER A 123 -18.99 -52.19 47.97
C SER A 123 -20.22 -51.63 47.30
N GLN A 124 -20.09 -50.48 46.64
CA GLN A 124 -21.20 -49.85 45.94
C GLN A 124 -20.83 -49.62 44.47
N SER A 125 -21.68 -50.11 43.56
CA SER A 125 -21.53 -49.83 42.12
C SER A 125 -22.41 -48.65 41.71
N ASP A 126 -21.86 -47.77 40.87
CA ASP A 126 -22.51 -46.62 40.25
C ASP A 126 -22.01 -46.46 38.81
N TYR A 127 -22.57 -45.53 38.05
CA TYR A 127 -22.19 -45.33 36.64
C TYR A 127 -21.94 -43.86 36.36
N ILE A 128 -20.88 -43.59 35.60
CA ILE A 128 -20.55 -42.26 35.12
C ILE A 128 -20.94 -42.14 33.65
N SER A 129 -21.89 -41.29 33.32
CA SER A 129 -22.22 -40.98 31.92
C SER A 129 -21.15 -40.06 31.32
N VAL A 130 -20.68 -40.40 30.12
CA VAL A 130 -19.67 -39.62 29.39
C VAL A 130 -20.12 -39.40 27.95
N ASN A 131 -19.68 -38.31 27.33
CA ASN A 131 -20.05 -38.02 25.94
C ASN A 131 -19.05 -38.70 24.99
N ALA A 132 -19.44 -39.78 24.32
CA ALA A 132 -18.54 -40.63 23.56
C ALA A 132 -19.11 -41.00 22.17
N THR A 133 -18.28 -41.03 21.12
CA THR A 133 -18.73 -41.33 19.74
C THR A 133 -18.88 -42.83 19.51
N THR A 134 -19.98 -43.29 18.90
CA THR A 134 -20.12 -44.68 18.46
C THR A 134 -19.71 -44.81 17.00
N GLY A 135 -18.85 -45.77 16.67
CA GLY A 135 -18.41 -45.94 15.29
C GLY A 135 -17.79 -47.30 15.07
N SER A 136 -18.44 -48.11 14.24
CA SER A 136 -18.06 -49.46 13.83
C SER A 136 -16.65 -49.52 13.22
N GLU A 137 -15.76 -50.33 13.79
CA GLU A 137 -14.77 -51.15 13.09
C GLU A 137 -14.19 -52.25 14.02
N VAL A 138 -14.13 -53.48 13.50
CA VAL A 138 -13.84 -54.72 14.25
C VAL A 138 -12.34 -54.83 14.64
N PRO A 139 -11.95 -55.20 15.89
CA PRO A 139 -10.55 -55.39 16.25
C PRO A 139 -10.07 -56.85 16.09
N SER A 140 -8.83 -57.03 15.60
CA SER A 140 -8.12 -58.31 15.50
C SER A 140 -7.02 -58.48 16.58
N GLU A 141 -6.74 -59.75 16.90
CA GLU A 141 -5.85 -60.34 17.92
C GLU A 141 -4.38 -59.82 17.94
N PRO A 142 -3.61 -59.92 19.05
CA PRO A 142 -2.30 -59.27 19.19
C PRO A 142 -1.21 -59.93 18.34
N GLU A 143 -0.51 -59.14 17.52
CA GLU A 143 0.62 -59.59 16.71
C GLU A 143 1.93 -59.71 17.53
N PRO A 144 2.86 -60.61 17.10
CA PRO A 144 4.18 -60.79 17.69
C PRO A 144 5.03 -59.50 17.69
N PRO A 145 6.13 -59.42 18.46
CA PRO A 145 6.96 -58.22 18.55
C PRO A 145 7.35 -57.73 17.16
N ILE A 146 6.92 -56.50 16.88
CA ILE A 146 7.08 -55.83 15.60
C ILE A 146 8.55 -55.46 15.42
N ASP A 147 9.16 -55.87 14.29
CA ASP A 147 10.48 -55.37 13.88
C ASP A 147 10.35 -53.90 13.50
N THR A 148 10.67 -53.01 14.44
CA THR A 148 10.51 -51.57 14.28
C THR A 148 11.40 -50.99 13.18
N LYS A 149 12.48 -51.68 12.80
CA LYS A 149 13.36 -51.25 11.70
C LYS A 149 12.75 -51.46 10.32
N ALA A 150 11.78 -52.36 10.18
CA ALA A 150 11.03 -52.55 8.94
C ALA A 150 10.18 -51.32 8.56
N TYR A 151 10.00 -50.36 9.48
CA TYR A 151 9.24 -49.13 9.31
C TYR A 151 10.15 -47.95 8.94
N GLN A 152 11.18 -48.20 8.13
CA GLN A 152 12.11 -47.18 7.66
C GLN A 152 11.41 -46.25 6.64
N PRO A 153 11.34 -44.92 6.89
CA PRO A 153 10.96 -43.96 5.87
C PRO A 153 11.95 -43.96 4.71
N TYR A 154 11.49 -43.72 3.49
CA TYR A 154 12.35 -43.55 2.32
C TYR A 154 12.09 -42.17 1.73
N LEU A 155 13.14 -41.35 1.72
CA LEU A 155 13.06 -39.97 1.27
C LEU A 155 13.66 -39.85 -0.13
N ASN A 156 13.04 -39.09 -1.03
CA ASN A 156 13.56 -38.87 -2.38
C ASN A 156 13.33 -37.43 -2.79
N LEU A 157 13.98 -36.97 -3.85
CA LEU A 157 13.68 -35.66 -4.43
C LEU A 157 12.31 -35.70 -5.10
N GLU A 158 11.55 -34.61 -4.92
CA GLU A 158 10.21 -34.47 -5.49
C GLU A 158 10.26 -34.37 -7.01
N ASP A 159 11.15 -33.52 -7.54
CA ASP A 159 11.38 -33.34 -8.98
C ASP A 159 12.87 -33.43 -9.33
N ALA A 160 13.17 -34.15 -10.42
CA ALA A 160 14.53 -34.36 -10.93
C ALA A 160 15.06 -33.15 -11.74
N THR A 161 14.61 -31.94 -11.44
CA THR A 161 15.13 -30.71 -12.06
C THR A 161 16.37 -30.27 -11.27
N PHE A 162 17.50 -30.14 -11.97
CA PHE A 162 18.73 -29.65 -11.35
C PHE A 162 18.57 -28.17 -11.00
N PRO A 163 18.70 -27.78 -9.72
CA PRO A 163 18.63 -26.38 -9.36
C PRO A 163 19.72 -25.57 -10.05
N ILE A 164 19.32 -24.42 -10.60
CA ILE A 164 20.20 -23.50 -11.30
C ILE A 164 20.83 -22.55 -10.28
N VAL A 165 22.14 -22.37 -10.37
CA VAL A 165 22.90 -21.40 -9.56
C VAL A 165 23.79 -20.55 -10.45
N TYR A 166 23.95 -19.29 -10.10
CA TYR A 166 24.65 -18.28 -10.86
C TYR A 166 26.05 -18.00 -10.30
N LEU A 167 27.02 -17.80 -11.19
CA LEU A 167 28.41 -17.45 -10.87
C LEU A 167 28.51 -16.09 -10.15
N GLY A 168 29.45 -15.98 -9.20
CA GLY A 168 29.77 -14.74 -8.49
C GLY A 168 28.75 -14.31 -7.42
N GLU A 169 27.75 -15.15 -7.14
CA GLU A 169 26.59 -14.77 -6.32
C GLU A 169 26.26 -15.79 -5.22
N ILE A 170 25.50 -15.32 -4.22
CA ILE A 170 24.88 -16.15 -3.20
C ILE A 170 23.51 -16.59 -3.72
N ASN A 171 23.38 -17.87 -4.00
CA ASN A 171 22.20 -18.49 -4.60
C ASN A 171 21.37 -19.19 -3.53
N GLU A 172 20.09 -18.79 -3.38
CA GLU A 172 19.13 -19.52 -2.54
C GLU A 172 18.36 -20.53 -3.39
N VAL A 173 18.56 -21.82 -3.09
CA VAL A 173 17.96 -22.95 -3.81
C VAL A 173 16.92 -23.62 -2.92
N ILE A 174 15.74 -23.88 -3.48
CA ILE A 174 14.67 -24.66 -2.83
C ILE A 174 14.71 -26.09 -3.37
N ILE A 175 14.82 -27.08 -2.49
CA ILE A 175 14.78 -28.50 -2.83
C ILE A 175 13.64 -29.19 -2.08
N GLY A 176 12.71 -29.78 -2.84
CA GLY A 176 11.62 -30.61 -2.30
C GLY A 176 12.10 -32.03 -1.97
N ILE A 177 11.91 -32.45 -0.71
CA ILE A 177 12.13 -33.83 -0.25
C ILE A 177 10.78 -34.49 0.00
N LYS A 178 10.49 -35.55 -0.74
CA LYS A 178 9.28 -36.35 -0.64
C LYS A 178 9.54 -37.65 0.10
N ASN A 179 8.74 -37.94 1.12
CA ASN A 179 8.69 -39.25 1.73
C ASN A 179 7.80 -40.17 0.91
N THR A 180 8.38 -41.14 0.20
CA THR A 180 7.62 -42.03 -0.69
C THR A 180 6.92 -43.16 0.08
N THR A 181 7.30 -43.37 1.34
CA THR A 181 6.70 -44.39 2.19
C THR A 181 5.51 -43.84 2.97
N ARG A 182 4.78 -44.73 3.63
CA ARG A 182 3.74 -44.36 4.60
C ARG A 182 4.29 -44.04 6.00
N TYR A 183 5.59 -44.22 6.25
CA TYR A 183 6.19 -44.11 7.58
C TYR A 183 6.77 -42.71 7.77
N GLN A 184 6.50 -42.07 8.91
CA GLN A 184 6.94 -40.70 9.18
C GLN A 184 8.46 -40.63 9.42
N ALA A 185 9.13 -39.67 8.79
CA ALA A 185 10.51 -39.30 9.07
C ALA A 185 10.54 -38.11 10.02
N ARG A 186 11.18 -38.25 11.18
CA ARG A 186 11.33 -37.23 12.21
C ARG A 186 12.78 -36.80 12.35
N ASN A 187 12.99 -35.59 12.84
CA ASN A 187 14.32 -35.03 13.12
C ASN A 187 15.24 -35.14 11.90
N LEU A 188 14.70 -34.86 10.71
CA LEU A 188 15.47 -34.88 9.47
C LEU A 188 16.57 -33.82 9.53
N ILE A 189 17.80 -34.29 9.37
CA ILE A 189 19.01 -33.49 9.16
C ILE A 189 19.48 -33.82 7.74
N VAL A 190 19.73 -32.78 6.94
CA VAL A 190 20.30 -32.93 5.60
C VAL A 190 21.65 -32.22 5.59
N THR A 191 22.70 -32.94 5.21
CA THR A 191 24.05 -32.42 5.08
C THR A 191 24.50 -32.57 3.63
N PRO A 192 24.69 -31.47 2.89
CA PRO A 192 25.25 -31.52 1.55
C PRO A 192 26.74 -31.85 1.64
N ASN A 193 27.13 -32.89 0.93
CA ASN A 193 28.50 -33.30 0.74
C ASN A 193 28.95 -32.98 -0.70
N LEU A 194 29.97 -32.12 -0.79
CA LEU A 194 30.57 -31.64 -2.03
C LEU A 194 31.94 -32.31 -2.32
N THR A 195 32.34 -33.35 -1.56
CA THR A 195 33.70 -33.92 -1.67
C THR A 195 33.93 -34.79 -2.91
N ASP A 196 32.88 -35.15 -3.64
CA ASP A 196 32.93 -36.20 -4.68
C ASP A 196 33.50 -35.72 -6.04
N LEU A 197 34.01 -34.49 -6.20
CA LEU A 197 34.93 -34.05 -7.27
C LEU A 197 35.42 -32.60 -7.07
N GLN A 198 36.57 -32.26 -7.66
CA GLN A 198 37.23 -30.95 -7.59
C GLN A 198 36.35 -29.80 -8.11
N VAL A 199 35.82 -28.96 -7.23
CA VAL A 199 35.38 -27.61 -7.60
C VAL A 199 35.94 -26.63 -6.57
N ALA A 200 37.14 -26.14 -6.83
CA ALA A 200 37.63 -24.96 -6.15
C ALA A 200 36.69 -23.80 -6.54
N GLY A 201 35.70 -23.51 -5.69
CA GLY A 201 34.84 -22.33 -5.85
C GLY A 201 33.34 -22.49 -5.58
N ILE A 202 32.83 -23.69 -5.27
CA ILE A 202 31.42 -23.84 -4.80
C ILE A 202 31.41 -24.17 -3.31
N ARG A 203 30.78 -23.33 -2.49
CA ARG A 203 30.64 -23.55 -1.03
C ARG A 203 29.18 -23.42 -0.58
N VAL A 204 28.79 -24.17 0.45
CA VAL A 204 27.48 -24.04 1.11
C VAL A 204 27.65 -23.11 2.31
N GLU A 205 26.93 -21.99 2.34
CA GLU A 205 27.04 -21.00 3.40
C GLU A 205 26.05 -21.26 4.55
N ALA A 206 24.83 -21.69 4.21
CA ALA A 206 23.82 -22.03 5.19
C ALA A 206 22.79 -23.03 4.63
N ILE A 207 22.31 -23.91 5.50
CA ILE A 207 21.16 -24.79 5.24
C ILE A 207 20.08 -24.39 6.23
N THR A 208 18.94 -23.94 5.73
CA THR A 208 17.83 -23.52 6.59
C THR A 208 16.60 -24.33 6.22
N PHE A 209 16.18 -25.21 7.12
CA PHE A 209 14.80 -25.69 7.09
C PHE A 209 13.89 -24.55 7.51
N HIS A 210 12.65 -24.53 7.01
CA HIS A 210 11.65 -23.61 7.57
C HIS A 210 11.61 -23.79 9.10
N PRO A 211 11.62 -22.73 9.93
CA PRO A 211 12.30 -22.74 11.23
C PRO A 211 11.79 -23.68 12.34
N ASN A 212 10.81 -24.58 12.11
CA ASN A 212 10.18 -25.34 13.20
C ASN A 212 9.72 -26.76 12.85
N ASP A 213 10.05 -27.33 11.68
CA ASP A 213 9.46 -28.62 11.33
C ASP A 213 10.39 -29.51 10.49
N THR A 214 11.21 -30.31 11.18
CA THR A 214 12.09 -31.34 10.61
C THR A 214 11.39 -32.69 10.45
N THR A 215 10.05 -32.70 10.39
CA THR A 215 9.25 -33.90 10.21
C THR A 215 8.64 -33.93 8.81
N ILE A 216 8.69 -35.09 8.16
CA ILE A 216 8.02 -35.36 6.90
C ILE A 216 7.14 -36.59 7.09
N ASP A 217 5.82 -36.35 7.11
CA ASP A 217 4.83 -37.42 7.19
C ASP A 217 4.89 -38.34 5.97
N GLY A 218 4.37 -39.55 6.13
CA GLY A 218 4.32 -40.51 5.04
C GLY A 218 3.56 -39.94 3.84
N ARG A 219 4.12 -40.11 2.64
CA ARG A 219 3.58 -39.62 1.36
C ARG A 219 3.44 -38.10 1.26
N LYS A 220 4.07 -37.35 2.17
CA LYS A 220 4.16 -35.89 2.11
C LYS A 220 5.53 -35.46 1.63
N GLU A 221 5.60 -34.22 1.20
CA GLU A 221 6.83 -33.55 0.78
C GLU A 221 7.06 -32.28 1.56
N LYS A 222 8.30 -31.83 1.51
CA LYS A 222 8.72 -30.61 2.19
C LYS A 222 9.89 -29.96 1.49
N ASP A 223 9.81 -28.64 1.39
CA ASP A 223 10.88 -27.81 0.85
C ASP A 223 11.95 -27.52 1.90
N MET A 224 13.20 -27.63 1.47
CA MET A 224 14.39 -27.20 2.18
C MET A 224 15.07 -26.08 1.40
N LYS A 225 15.52 -25.03 2.09
CA LYS A 225 16.30 -23.94 1.49
C LYS A 225 17.80 -24.14 1.77
N MET A 226 18.61 -24.05 0.73
CA MET A 226 20.07 -24.09 0.82
C MET A 226 20.66 -22.85 0.15
N LYS A 227 21.69 -22.26 0.78
CA LYS A 227 22.45 -21.14 0.22
C LYS A 227 23.80 -21.62 -0.29
N PHE A 228 23.99 -21.49 -1.60
CA PHE A 228 25.24 -21.81 -2.28
C PHE A 228 25.96 -20.52 -2.68
N VAL A 229 27.25 -20.43 -2.38
CA VAL A 229 28.12 -19.40 -2.96
C VAL A 229 28.93 -20.06 -4.06
N VAL A 230 28.88 -19.45 -5.24
CA VAL A 230 29.59 -19.93 -6.43
C VAL A 230 30.56 -18.84 -6.84
N ASP A 231 31.85 -19.11 -6.78
CA ASP A 231 32.90 -18.19 -7.21
C ASP A 231 32.82 -17.97 -8.74
N ASP A 232 33.26 -16.80 -9.19
CA ASP A 232 33.22 -16.35 -10.59
C ASP A 232 34.11 -17.16 -11.55
N THR A 233 35.11 -17.86 -11.01
CA THR A 233 36.05 -18.71 -11.76
C THR A 233 35.53 -20.12 -12.06
N VAL A 234 34.37 -20.50 -11.52
CA VAL A 234 33.80 -21.84 -11.73
C VAL A 234 33.33 -21.99 -13.18
N ALA A 235 33.68 -23.11 -13.83
CA ALA A 235 33.22 -23.38 -15.19
C ALA A 235 31.71 -23.65 -15.21
N GLU A 236 30.99 -23.22 -16.24
CA GLU A 236 29.59 -23.61 -16.41
C GLU A 236 29.46 -25.12 -16.59
N GLY A 237 28.41 -25.71 -16.02
CA GLY A 237 28.22 -27.16 -16.09
C GLY A 237 27.32 -27.72 -15.00
N ASN A 238 27.15 -29.04 -15.02
CA ASN A 238 26.41 -29.75 -13.99
C ASN A 238 27.37 -30.34 -12.98
N TYR A 239 27.24 -29.95 -11.72
CA TYR A 239 28.10 -30.35 -10.62
C TYR A 239 27.35 -31.30 -9.69
N PRO A 240 27.84 -32.53 -9.47
CA PRO A 240 27.17 -33.49 -8.61
C PRO A 240 27.18 -33.00 -7.16
N ILE A 241 26.05 -33.16 -6.47
CA ILE A 241 25.91 -32.98 -5.03
C ILE A 241 25.35 -34.26 -4.44
N THR A 242 25.99 -34.73 -3.37
CA THR A 242 25.42 -35.79 -2.53
C THR A 242 24.78 -35.15 -1.31
N LEU A 243 23.51 -35.43 -1.07
CA LEU A 243 22.82 -35.04 0.16
C LEU A 243 22.83 -36.24 1.11
N GLU A 244 23.47 -36.09 2.25
CA GLU A 244 23.50 -37.07 3.34
C GLU A 244 22.36 -36.74 4.31
N LEU A 245 21.38 -37.64 4.40
CA LEU A 245 20.19 -37.51 5.22
C LEU A 245 20.37 -38.36 6.48
N GLN A 246 20.02 -37.79 7.63
CA GLN A 246 19.88 -38.51 8.89
C GLN A 246 18.49 -38.22 9.48
N TYR A 247 17.73 -39.26 9.81
CA TYR A 247 16.36 -39.12 10.31
C TYR A 247 15.95 -40.30 11.18
N ARG A 248 14.83 -40.16 11.90
CA ARG A 248 14.26 -41.21 12.75
C ARG A 248 12.86 -41.61 12.30
N ASN A 249 12.48 -42.87 12.48
CA ASN A 249 11.09 -43.29 12.30
C ASN A 249 10.23 -42.98 13.54
N SER A 250 8.94 -43.30 13.50
CA SER A 250 8.02 -43.12 14.64
C SER A 250 8.39 -43.95 15.89
N TYR A 251 9.21 -45.01 15.74
CA TYR A 251 9.76 -45.82 16.84
C TYR A 251 11.11 -45.30 17.36
N ASN A 252 11.57 -44.15 16.87
CA ASN A 252 12.83 -43.48 17.23
C ASN A 252 14.10 -44.22 16.75
N ASP A 253 13.98 -45.22 15.87
CA ASP A 253 15.11 -45.86 15.19
C ASP A 253 15.80 -44.87 14.25
N LEU A 254 17.14 -44.83 14.26
CA LEU A 254 17.95 -43.91 13.46
C LEU A 254 18.29 -44.53 12.10
N PHE A 255 18.11 -43.75 11.03
CA PHE A 255 18.45 -44.13 9.67
C PHE A 255 19.31 -43.04 9.01
N THR A 256 20.11 -43.47 8.05
CA THR A 256 20.88 -42.61 7.15
C THR A 256 20.60 -42.98 5.71
N GLN A 257 20.59 -41.98 4.84
CA GLN A 257 20.35 -42.18 3.41
C GLN A 257 21.16 -41.16 2.60
N GLU A 258 21.67 -41.56 1.45
CA GLU A 258 22.30 -40.64 0.50
C GLU A 258 21.39 -40.44 -0.71
N ILE A 259 21.28 -39.19 -1.15
CA ILE A 259 20.56 -38.80 -2.36
C ILE A 259 21.51 -37.99 -3.23
N LYS A 260 21.76 -38.45 -4.46
CA LYS A 260 22.59 -37.73 -5.42
C LYS A 260 21.73 -36.84 -6.33
N THR A 261 22.14 -35.60 -6.50
CA THR A 261 21.57 -34.62 -7.43
C THR A 261 22.69 -33.84 -8.12
N TYR A 262 22.35 -32.86 -8.95
CA TYR A 262 23.32 -31.97 -9.57
C TYR A 262 22.86 -30.52 -9.40
N LEU A 263 23.82 -29.61 -9.20
CA LEU A 263 23.61 -28.18 -9.44
C LEU A 263 23.99 -27.86 -10.88
N ARG A 264 23.14 -27.10 -11.56
CA ARG A 264 23.48 -26.53 -12.85
C ARG A 264 24.03 -25.13 -12.65
N VAL A 265 25.35 -24.98 -12.76
CA VAL A 265 26.03 -23.69 -12.70
C VAL A 265 25.96 -23.03 -14.06
N VAL A 266 25.45 -21.81 -14.10
CA VAL A 266 25.36 -20.97 -15.31
C VAL A 266 25.81 -19.56 -15.00
N ARG A 267 26.30 -18.81 -15.99
CA ARG A 267 26.45 -17.37 -15.87
C ARG A 267 25.09 -16.70 -15.89
N ASP A 268 24.89 -15.71 -15.02
CA ASP A 268 23.70 -14.87 -15.11
C ASP A 268 23.85 -13.92 -16.31
N MET A 269 23.40 -14.40 -17.47
CA MET A 269 23.38 -13.60 -18.69
C MET A 269 22.40 -12.42 -18.61
N THR A 270 21.55 -12.32 -17.58
CA THR A 270 20.68 -11.15 -17.35
C THR A 270 21.39 -9.94 -16.77
N LYS A 271 22.55 -10.15 -16.15
CA LYS A 271 23.44 -9.10 -15.63
C LYS A 271 24.65 -8.84 -16.52
N SER A 272 24.80 -9.61 -17.60
CA SER A 272 25.84 -9.37 -18.59
C SER A 272 25.43 -8.18 -19.47
N HIS A 273 26.15 -7.07 -19.35
CA HIS A 273 25.92 -5.81 -20.09
C HIS A 273 26.31 -5.92 -21.59
N GLN A 274 26.24 -7.12 -22.19
CA GLN A 274 26.74 -7.36 -23.55
C GLN A 274 26.16 -6.41 -24.58
N VAL A 275 24.88 -6.03 -24.40
CA VAL A 275 24.17 -5.19 -25.35
C VAL A 275 23.25 -4.23 -24.61
N GLN A 276 23.51 -2.93 -24.77
CA GLN A 276 22.77 -1.84 -24.16
C GLN A 276 21.92 -1.11 -25.20
N LEU A 277 20.72 -0.70 -24.81
CA LEU A 277 19.86 0.16 -25.63
C LEU A 277 19.76 1.55 -24.98
N ASN A 278 20.33 2.54 -25.64
CA ASN A 278 20.37 3.93 -25.18
C ASN A 278 19.55 4.84 -26.09
N LEU A 279 18.90 5.85 -25.52
CA LEU A 279 18.32 6.96 -26.28
C LEU A 279 19.41 8.03 -26.45
N MET A 280 19.92 8.22 -27.67
CA MET A 280 21.05 9.14 -27.92
C MET A 280 20.67 10.62 -27.82
N ASN A 281 19.38 10.92 -27.86
CA ASN A 281 18.87 12.28 -27.83
C ASN A 281 17.59 12.31 -26.99
N GLU A 282 17.74 12.69 -25.73
CA GLU A 282 16.56 12.97 -24.91
C GLU A 282 15.96 14.32 -25.35
N PRO A 283 14.70 14.35 -25.80
CA PRO A 283 14.06 15.60 -26.16
C PRO A 283 13.86 16.46 -24.89
N THR A 284 14.51 17.62 -24.85
CA THR A 284 14.50 18.52 -23.67
C THR A 284 13.11 19.04 -23.29
N GLN A 285 12.22 19.20 -24.27
CA GLN A 285 10.81 19.53 -24.07
C GLN A 285 10.00 18.98 -25.25
N ILE A 286 9.00 18.15 -24.98
CA ILE A 286 8.02 17.71 -25.97
C ILE A 286 6.71 18.39 -25.65
N SER A 287 6.10 19.10 -26.59
CA SER A 287 4.76 19.66 -26.46
C SER A 287 3.77 18.89 -27.33
N SER A 288 2.48 18.97 -27.00
CA SER A 288 1.43 18.51 -27.92
C SER A 288 1.60 19.19 -29.27
N GLY A 289 1.57 18.42 -30.36
CA GLY A 289 1.79 18.94 -31.70
C GLY A 289 3.24 18.97 -32.17
N ASP A 290 4.21 18.68 -31.31
CA ASP A 290 5.60 18.66 -31.74
C ASP A 290 5.92 17.44 -32.60
N GLN A 291 7.00 17.55 -33.37
CA GLN A 291 7.68 16.40 -33.93
C GLN A 291 8.82 16.01 -33.00
N VAL A 292 8.80 14.77 -32.52
CA VAL A 292 9.83 14.23 -31.64
C VAL A 292 10.72 13.32 -32.46
N PHE A 293 11.99 13.69 -32.55
CA PHE A 293 13.03 12.82 -33.08
C PHE A 293 13.58 11.96 -31.94
N LEU A 294 13.62 10.64 -32.12
CA LEU A 294 14.21 9.67 -31.19
C LEU A 294 15.25 8.85 -31.95
N ASN A 295 16.46 8.78 -31.44
CA ASN A 295 17.54 8.02 -32.03
C ASN A 295 18.02 6.97 -31.03
N LEU A 296 17.53 5.75 -31.22
CA LEU A 296 17.84 4.63 -30.34
C LEU A 296 19.14 3.98 -30.79
N SER A 297 20.11 3.85 -29.91
CA SER A 297 21.37 3.17 -30.18
C SER A 297 21.43 1.85 -29.43
N LEU A 298 21.54 0.76 -30.18
CA LEU A 298 21.90 -0.54 -29.62
C LEU A 298 23.42 -0.68 -29.71
N ARG A 299 24.08 -0.65 -28.56
CA ARG A 299 25.53 -0.77 -28.42
C ARG A 299 25.88 -2.16 -27.92
N ASN A 300 26.88 -2.79 -28.55
CA ASN A 300 27.47 -4.03 -28.07
C ASN A 300 28.84 -3.70 -27.46
N ASP A 301 29.03 -4.00 -26.18
CA ASP A 301 30.23 -3.62 -25.43
C ASP A 301 31.27 -4.75 -25.32
N GLU A 302 30.91 -5.98 -25.73
CA GLU A 302 31.76 -7.15 -25.54
C GLU A 302 32.03 -7.91 -26.85
N GLN A 303 31.63 -9.18 -26.93
CA GLN A 303 31.91 -10.06 -28.06
C GLN A 303 30.89 -9.87 -29.19
N PRO A 304 31.24 -10.17 -30.46
CA PRO A 304 30.33 -10.03 -31.58
C PRO A 304 29.03 -10.83 -31.40
N ILE A 305 27.90 -10.17 -31.63
CA ILE A 305 26.56 -10.79 -31.62
C ILE A 305 26.03 -10.94 -33.05
N SER A 306 25.12 -11.88 -33.23
CA SER A 306 24.45 -12.15 -34.51
C SER A 306 22.96 -11.89 -34.45
N SER A 307 22.38 -11.55 -35.60
CA SER A 307 20.95 -11.27 -35.77
C SER A 307 20.34 -10.29 -34.76
N PRO A 308 20.98 -9.14 -34.41
CA PRO A 308 20.34 -8.20 -33.53
C PRO A 308 19.13 -7.56 -34.22
N ARG A 309 18.03 -7.47 -33.47
CA ARG A 309 16.74 -6.94 -33.89
C ARG A 309 16.26 -5.95 -32.85
N ILE A 310 15.84 -4.76 -33.28
CA ILE A 310 15.24 -3.72 -32.44
C ILE A 310 13.81 -3.50 -32.94
N GLU A 311 12.85 -3.41 -32.03
CA GLU A 311 11.43 -3.28 -32.35
C GLU A 311 10.73 -2.36 -31.34
N VAL A 312 9.95 -1.39 -31.83
CA VAL A 312 8.96 -0.68 -31.01
C VAL A 312 7.76 -1.61 -30.79
N LYS A 313 7.59 -2.11 -29.57
CA LYS A 313 6.51 -3.03 -29.20
C LYS A 313 5.24 -2.32 -28.81
N GLU A 314 5.36 -1.25 -28.04
CA GLU A 314 4.22 -0.47 -27.56
C GLU A 314 4.55 1.01 -27.64
N LYS A 315 3.56 1.82 -28.03
CA LYS A 315 3.63 3.29 -28.05
C LYS A 315 2.24 3.84 -27.79
N SER A 316 2.17 5.10 -27.39
CA SER A 316 0.89 5.80 -27.27
C SER A 316 0.19 5.96 -28.62
N ASP A 317 -1.15 5.90 -28.61
CA ASP A 317 -1.99 6.20 -29.78
C ASP A 317 -1.85 7.65 -30.26
N TYR A 318 -1.39 8.56 -29.39
CA TYR A 318 -1.12 9.96 -29.74
C TYR A 318 0.15 10.14 -30.58
N PHE A 319 0.96 9.09 -30.75
CA PHE A 319 2.27 9.15 -31.39
C PHE A 319 2.18 8.50 -32.77
N THR A 320 2.22 9.31 -33.83
CA THR A 320 2.15 8.82 -35.22
C THR A 320 3.54 8.82 -35.84
N LEU A 321 4.00 7.67 -36.33
CA LEU A 321 5.31 7.57 -37.00
C LEU A 321 5.29 8.40 -38.29
N LEU A 322 6.16 9.40 -38.39
CA LEU A 322 6.37 10.21 -39.59
C LEU A 322 7.49 9.65 -40.47
N SER A 323 8.60 9.23 -39.86
CA SER A 323 9.74 8.68 -40.58
C SER A 323 10.55 7.72 -39.72
N GLY A 324 11.26 6.80 -40.37
CA GLY A 324 12.00 5.71 -39.74
C GLY A 324 11.28 4.38 -39.89
N ASN A 325 11.86 3.32 -39.31
CA ASN A 325 11.26 2.00 -39.26
C ASN A 325 11.15 1.56 -37.80
N GLU A 326 9.95 1.18 -37.37
CA GLU A 326 9.71 0.66 -36.01
C GLU A 326 10.30 -0.73 -35.77
N ILE A 327 10.85 -1.36 -36.81
CA ILE A 327 11.59 -2.62 -36.74
C ILE A 327 12.88 -2.47 -37.56
N MET A 328 14.01 -2.80 -36.95
CA MET A 328 15.31 -2.85 -37.60
C MET A 328 15.99 -4.18 -37.31
N ASP A 329 16.37 -4.90 -38.37
CA ASP A 329 17.09 -6.16 -38.31
C ASP A 329 18.50 -5.99 -38.88
N TYR A 330 19.50 -6.51 -38.19
CA TYR A 330 20.89 -6.54 -38.67
C TYR A 330 21.42 -7.96 -38.67
N GLN A 331 22.39 -8.25 -39.54
CA GLN A 331 22.98 -9.59 -39.60
C GLN A 331 23.96 -9.86 -38.46
N LYS A 332 24.75 -8.84 -38.10
CA LYS A 332 25.83 -8.94 -37.12
C LYS A 332 26.12 -7.58 -36.51
N LEU A 333 26.51 -7.56 -35.24
CA LEU A 333 27.03 -6.37 -34.56
C LEU A 333 28.32 -6.75 -33.82
N MET A 334 29.43 -6.14 -34.21
CA MET A 334 30.74 -6.42 -33.60
C MET A 334 30.82 -5.86 -32.17
N GLY A 335 31.82 -6.32 -31.41
CA GLY A 335 32.16 -5.71 -30.13
C GLY A 335 32.55 -4.24 -30.27
N ASN A 336 32.21 -3.45 -29.26
CA ASN A 336 32.38 -1.99 -29.21
C ASN A 336 31.72 -1.23 -30.38
N ALA A 337 30.79 -1.86 -31.10
CA ALA A 337 30.06 -1.23 -32.20
C ALA A 337 28.64 -0.88 -31.77
N SER A 338 28.03 0.07 -32.48
CA SER A 338 26.64 0.45 -32.25
C SER A 338 25.87 0.53 -33.57
N VAL A 339 24.57 0.26 -33.49
CA VAL A 339 23.62 0.48 -34.57
C VAL A 339 22.49 1.38 -34.08
N THR A 340 22.06 2.29 -34.94
CA THR A 340 21.07 3.31 -34.58
C THR A 340 19.75 3.09 -35.30
N MET A 341 18.65 3.31 -34.59
CA MET A 341 17.28 3.30 -35.11
C MET A 341 16.69 4.72 -34.95
N PRO A 342 16.79 5.57 -36.00
CA PRO A 342 16.19 6.88 -35.99
C PRO A 342 14.68 6.78 -36.26
N LEU A 343 13.89 7.36 -35.37
CA LEU A 343 12.44 7.47 -35.43
C LEU A 343 12.04 8.93 -35.33
N THR A 344 11.02 9.33 -36.07
CA THR A 344 10.37 10.64 -35.89
C THR A 344 8.90 10.42 -35.70
N TYR A 345 8.39 10.81 -34.54
CA TYR A 345 6.97 10.77 -34.22
C TYR A 345 6.37 12.16 -34.31
N LYS A 346 5.20 12.29 -34.95
CA LYS A 346 4.30 13.42 -34.74
C LYS A 346 3.50 13.14 -33.48
N ILE A 347 3.57 14.05 -32.53
CA ILE A 347 2.72 14.05 -31.34
C ILE A 347 1.42 14.76 -31.71
N SER A 348 0.29 14.15 -31.37
CA SER A 348 -1.03 14.77 -31.59
C SER A 348 -1.13 16.12 -30.86
N ASP A 349 -1.79 17.10 -31.48
CA ASP A 349 -2.10 18.39 -30.85
C ASP A 349 -3.07 18.23 -29.64
N GLU A 350 -3.76 17.08 -29.56
CA GLU A 350 -4.70 16.73 -28.50
C GLU A 350 -4.07 15.93 -27.36
N THR A 351 -2.76 15.67 -27.42
CA THR A 351 -2.06 14.86 -26.41
C THR A 351 -2.19 15.52 -25.04
N PRO A 352 -2.80 14.85 -24.04
CA PRO A 352 -2.84 15.35 -22.68
C PRO A 352 -1.44 15.60 -22.10
N GLN A 353 -1.35 16.49 -21.10
CA GLN A 353 -0.13 16.59 -20.32
C GLN A 353 0.09 15.28 -19.56
N GLY A 354 1.30 14.73 -19.65
CA GLY A 354 1.64 13.53 -18.89
C GLY A 354 2.78 12.72 -19.49
N TRP A 355 3.06 11.59 -18.84
CA TRP A 355 4.09 10.63 -19.23
C TRP A 355 3.52 9.56 -20.17
N TYR A 356 4.17 9.36 -21.31
CA TYR A 356 3.81 8.37 -22.30
C TYR A 356 4.90 7.32 -22.44
N ASN A 357 4.52 6.05 -22.37
CA ASN A 357 5.45 4.92 -22.50
C ASN A 357 5.69 4.58 -23.98
N LEU A 358 6.94 4.29 -24.29
CA LEU A 358 7.41 3.73 -25.54
C LEU A 358 8.25 2.49 -25.19
N VAL A 359 7.69 1.30 -25.41
CA VAL A 359 8.35 0.03 -25.09
C VAL A 359 9.13 -0.44 -26.30
N ILE A 360 10.45 -0.54 -26.14
CA ILE A 360 11.38 -1.03 -27.15
C ILE A 360 11.82 -2.43 -26.77
N ALA A 361 11.52 -3.43 -27.59
CA ALA A 361 12.12 -4.74 -27.47
C ALA A 361 13.37 -4.84 -28.34
N TYR A 362 14.37 -5.57 -27.86
CA TYR A 362 15.51 -5.95 -28.67
C TYR A 362 15.90 -7.40 -28.39
N SER A 363 16.41 -8.07 -29.42
CA SER A 363 16.83 -9.47 -29.33
C SER A 363 18.09 -9.71 -30.15
N TYR A 364 18.93 -10.65 -29.74
CA TYR A 364 20.16 -10.99 -30.44
C TYR A 364 20.59 -12.42 -30.09
N ILE A 365 21.56 -12.95 -30.84
CA ILE A 365 22.16 -14.26 -30.62
C ILE A 365 23.63 -14.05 -30.23
N THR A 366 24.03 -14.56 -29.05
CA THR A 366 25.42 -14.48 -28.56
C THR A 366 26.37 -15.32 -29.41
N GLN A 367 27.68 -15.17 -29.21
CA GLN A 367 28.69 -15.96 -29.93
C GLN A 367 28.54 -17.48 -29.66
N GLU A 368 28.05 -17.85 -28.48
CA GLU A 368 27.78 -19.23 -28.05
C GLU A 368 26.45 -19.79 -28.61
N GLY A 369 25.68 -18.97 -29.32
CA GLY A 369 24.44 -19.37 -29.98
C GLY A 369 23.16 -19.19 -29.14
N PHE A 370 23.23 -18.52 -27.98
CA PHE A 370 22.04 -18.25 -27.17
C PHE A 370 21.23 -17.08 -27.72
N LYS A 371 19.93 -17.29 -27.93
CA LYS A 371 19.01 -16.20 -28.27
C LYS A 371 18.50 -15.49 -27.02
N LEU A 372 18.81 -14.21 -26.90
CA LEU A 372 18.36 -13.35 -25.80
C LEU A 372 17.30 -12.37 -26.30
N ASN A 373 16.30 -12.10 -25.47
CA ASN A 373 15.27 -11.08 -25.70
C ASN A 373 15.22 -10.15 -24.50
N ARG A 374 15.11 -8.85 -24.77
CA ARG A 374 15.12 -7.77 -23.79
C ARG A 374 14.06 -6.75 -24.17
N SER A 375 13.71 -5.89 -23.20
CA SER A 375 12.85 -4.75 -23.44
C SER A 375 13.21 -3.60 -22.51
N ASN A 376 13.24 -2.38 -23.05
CA ASN A 376 13.38 -1.15 -22.29
C ASN A 376 12.14 -0.29 -22.51
N THR A 377 11.63 0.34 -21.46
CA THR A 377 10.53 1.30 -21.55
C THR A 377 11.08 2.70 -21.45
N ILE A 378 10.96 3.46 -22.53
CA ILE A 378 11.26 4.88 -22.58
C ILE A 378 10.00 5.64 -22.18
N ARG A 379 10.13 6.61 -21.30
CA ARG A 379 9.00 7.46 -20.89
C ARG A 379 9.23 8.87 -21.37
N LEU A 380 8.30 9.38 -22.15
CA LEU A 380 8.37 10.68 -22.78
C LEU A 380 7.33 11.59 -22.12
N TYR A 381 7.78 12.66 -21.46
CA TYR A 381 6.87 13.66 -20.91
C TYR A 381 6.43 14.60 -22.01
N VAL A 382 5.13 14.63 -22.27
CA VAL A 382 4.53 15.59 -23.19
C VAL A 382 3.92 16.70 -22.35
N LYS A 383 4.42 17.92 -22.52
CA LYS A 383 3.75 19.18 -22.18
C LYS A 383 2.55 19.35 -23.10
N GLY A 384 1.55 18.53 -22.83
CA GLY A 384 0.26 18.60 -23.47
C GLY A 384 -0.57 19.73 -22.88
N GLN A 385 -1.85 19.70 -23.16
CA GLN A 385 -2.76 20.61 -22.48
C GLN A 385 -2.88 20.19 -21.01
N ALA A 386 -2.58 21.13 -20.11
CA ALA A 386 -2.69 20.93 -18.66
C ALA A 386 -4.07 20.38 -18.33
N ILE A 387 -4.11 19.16 -17.78
CA ILE A 387 -5.34 18.60 -17.22
C ILE A 387 -5.55 19.26 -15.87
N SER A 388 -6.09 20.49 -15.89
CA SER A 388 -6.78 21.04 -14.74
C SER A 388 -7.84 20.03 -14.32
N SER A 389 -7.70 19.44 -13.14
CA SER A 389 -8.74 18.61 -12.53
C SER A 389 -9.98 19.40 -12.16
N ALA A 390 -9.96 20.74 -12.22
CA ALA A 390 -11.18 21.50 -12.39
C ALA A 390 -11.40 21.67 -13.90
N MET A 391 -12.01 20.67 -14.54
CA MET A 391 -12.38 20.80 -15.95
C MET A 391 -13.55 21.76 -16.13
N VAL A 392 -14.36 21.95 -15.08
CA VAL A 392 -15.53 22.81 -15.09
C VAL A 392 -15.43 23.88 -14.02
N SER A 393 -15.55 25.15 -14.41
CA SER A 393 -15.76 26.28 -13.50
C SER A 393 -17.19 26.81 -13.60
N ILE A 394 -17.65 27.44 -12.52
CA ILE A 394 -18.95 28.13 -12.49
C ILE A 394 -18.69 29.62 -12.40
N ASP A 395 -19.09 30.33 -13.45
CA ASP A 395 -18.93 31.77 -13.62
C ASP A 395 -20.30 32.47 -13.55
N GLU A 396 -20.30 33.80 -13.45
CA GLU A 396 -21.47 34.66 -13.69
C GLU A 396 -22.74 34.23 -12.92
N VAL A 397 -22.56 33.81 -11.67
CA VAL A 397 -23.68 33.43 -10.79
C VAL A 397 -24.54 34.66 -10.49
N ALA A 398 -25.83 34.58 -10.83
CA ALA A 398 -26.81 35.61 -10.60
C ALA A 398 -28.11 35.02 -10.04
N TYR A 399 -28.57 35.60 -8.94
CA TYR A 399 -29.84 35.26 -8.29
C TYR A 399 -30.34 36.49 -7.52
N PRO A 400 -31.65 36.62 -7.27
CA PRO A 400 -32.18 37.73 -6.49
C PRO A 400 -31.71 37.63 -5.03
N SER A 401 -31.34 38.78 -4.46
CA SER A 401 -30.93 38.88 -3.06
C SER A 401 -32.03 38.51 -2.06
N SER A 402 -33.30 38.54 -2.46
CA SER A 402 -34.42 38.03 -1.68
C SER A 402 -35.57 37.59 -2.57
N VAL A 403 -36.30 36.55 -2.15
CA VAL A 403 -37.45 35.99 -2.86
C VAL A 403 -38.65 35.92 -1.93
N LYS A 404 -39.85 36.16 -2.45
CA LYS A 404 -41.09 35.98 -1.67
C LYS A 404 -41.56 34.53 -1.77
N GLN A 405 -42.11 34.02 -0.68
CA GLN A 405 -42.78 32.73 -0.64
C GLN A 405 -43.85 32.65 -1.74
N GLU A 406 -43.96 31.48 -2.37
CA GLU A 406 -44.82 31.18 -3.51
C GLU A 406 -44.62 32.07 -4.76
N GLN A 407 -43.63 32.97 -4.78
CA GLN A 407 -43.26 33.72 -5.97
C GLN A 407 -42.11 33.04 -6.72
N PRO A 408 -42.24 32.84 -8.04
CA PRO A 408 -41.17 32.25 -8.82
C PRO A 408 -40.02 33.24 -8.98
N PHE A 409 -38.79 32.72 -8.92
CA PHE A 409 -37.58 33.46 -9.16
C PHE A 409 -36.60 32.66 -10.01
N VAL A 410 -35.59 33.34 -10.55
CA VAL A 410 -34.59 32.72 -11.44
C VAL A 410 -33.23 32.72 -10.76
N VAL A 411 -32.57 31.56 -10.80
CA VAL A 411 -31.14 31.40 -10.51
C VAL A 411 -30.46 31.10 -11.83
N SER A 412 -29.41 31.84 -12.18
CA SER A 412 -28.61 31.59 -13.37
C SER A 412 -27.14 31.56 -13.06
N PHE A 413 -26.39 30.77 -13.81
CA PHE A 413 -24.93 30.71 -13.76
C PHE A 413 -24.40 30.17 -15.07
N VAL A 414 -23.12 30.40 -15.33
CA VAL A 414 -22.44 29.94 -16.54
C VAL A 414 -21.52 28.78 -16.18
N VAL A 415 -21.78 27.62 -16.76
CA VAL A 415 -20.88 26.46 -16.69
C VAL A 415 -19.83 26.64 -17.77
N ASN A 416 -18.58 26.81 -17.37
CA ASN A 416 -17.45 27.00 -18.28
C ASN A 416 -16.57 25.75 -18.27
N ASN A 417 -16.29 25.19 -19.45
CA ASN A 417 -15.29 24.15 -19.59
C ASN A 417 -13.89 24.79 -19.56
N ALA A 418 -13.33 24.92 -18.36
CA ALA A 418 -11.99 25.42 -18.12
C ALA A 418 -10.90 24.34 -18.30
N GLY A 419 -11.30 23.09 -18.51
CA GLY A 419 -10.43 21.95 -18.74
C GLY A 419 -9.80 21.97 -20.15
N PRO A 420 -8.79 21.10 -20.37
CA PRO A 420 -8.13 21.02 -21.67
C PRO A 420 -8.96 20.30 -22.74
N LYS A 421 -9.92 19.46 -22.36
CA LYS A 421 -10.66 18.62 -23.29
C LYS A 421 -12.13 18.99 -23.31
N ASP A 422 -12.80 18.57 -24.38
CA ASP A 422 -14.26 18.58 -24.40
C ASP A 422 -14.80 17.71 -23.27
N ILE A 423 -15.91 18.15 -22.69
CA ILE A 423 -16.67 17.40 -21.70
C ILE A 423 -18.04 17.05 -22.28
N GLU A 424 -18.56 15.90 -21.90
CA GLU A 424 -19.81 15.36 -22.42
C GLU A 424 -20.80 15.06 -21.30
N ASN A 425 -22.07 14.89 -21.66
CA ASN A 425 -23.16 14.50 -20.75
C ASN A 425 -23.25 15.35 -19.47
N ILE A 426 -22.99 16.65 -19.57
CA ILE A 426 -23.07 17.59 -18.46
C ILE A 426 -24.52 17.62 -17.96
N LYS A 427 -24.72 17.23 -16.72
CA LYS A 427 -25.99 17.18 -15.99
C LYS A 427 -25.90 18.16 -14.84
N VAL A 428 -26.70 19.21 -14.91
CA VAL A 428 -26.83 20.18 -13.82
C VAL A 428 -28.19 19.99 -13.20
N SER A 429 -28.21 19.63 -11.91
CA SER A 429 -29.45 19.40 -11.18
C SER A 429 -29.47 20.11 -9.85
N ILE A 430 -30.63 20.62 -9.47
CA ILE A 430 -30.86 21.06 -8.09
C ILE A 430 -30.90 19.83 -7.16
N GLU A 431 -30.18 19.88 -6.04
CA GLU A 431 -30.29 18.86 -4.99
C GLU A 431 -31.71 18.87 -4.40
N ASP A 432 -32.19 17.71 -3.92
CA ASP A 432 -33.49 17.62 -3.27
C ASP A 432 -33.59 18.64 -2.12
N ASN A 433 -34.48 19.62 -2.29
CA ASN A 433 -34.63 20.75 -1.39
C ASN A 433 -36.09 20.89 -0.97
N THR A 434 -36.35 20.90 0.33
CA THR A 434 -37.71 21.00 0.87
C THR A 434 -38.29 22.42 0.81
N VAL A 435 -37.44 23.42 0.55
CA VAL A 435 -37.79 24.85 0.55
C VAL A 435 -37.84 25.41 -0.85
N PHE A 436 -36.86 25.08 -1.70
CA PHE A 436 -36.79 25.58 -3.06
C PHE A 436 -37.18 24.50 -4.05
N LEU A 437 -38.39 24.60 -4.58
CA LEU A 437 -38.91 23.65 -5.55
C LEU A 437 -38.73 24.19 -6.97
N PRO A 438 -38.22 23.37 -7.90
CA PRO A 438 -38.09 23.77 -9.29
C PRO A 438 -39.47 23.91 -9.96
N LYS A 439 -39.72 25.08 -10.56
CA LYS A 439 -40.83 25.32 -11.50
C LYS A 439 -40.42 25.05 -12.95
N SER A 440 -39.12 25.14 -13.25
CA SER A 440 -38.52 24.63 -14.49
C SER A 440 -38.11 23.16 -14.34
N SER A 441 -37.48 22.58 -15.37
CA SER A 441 -36.82 21.27 -15.23
C SER A 441 -35.81 21.31 -14.07
N ALA A 442 -35.89 20.33 -13.17
CA ALA A 442 -34.95 20.15 -12.05
C ALA A 442 -33.55 19.68 -12.51
N LEU A 443 -33.47 19.20 -13.76
CA LEU A 443 -32.26 18.72 -14.41
C LEU A 443 -32.14 19.40 -15.78
N ILE A 444 -31.02 20.05 -16.03
CA ILE A 444 -30.63 20.54 -17.36
C ILE A 444 -29.47 19.68 -17.86
N GLN A 445 -29.58 19.22 -19.10
CA GLN A 445 -28.54 18.44 -19.75
C GLN A 445 -27.92 19.26 -20.88
N VAL A 446 -26.60 19.40 -20.84
CA VAL A 446 -25.81 19.90 -21.96
C VAL A 446 -25.04 18.71 -22.51
N LYS A 447 -25.28 18.36 -23.78
CA LYS A 447 -24.70 17.14 -24.37
C LYS A 447 -23.18 17.18 -24.37
N LYS A 448 -22.63 18.35 -24.68
CA LYS A 448 -21.22 18.57 -24.90
C LYS A 448 -20.89 20.03 -24.69
N LEU A 449 -19.75 20.31 -24.07
CA LEU A 449 -19.11 21.61 -24.07
C LEU A 449 -17.70 21.43 -24.60
N LEU A 450 -17.40 22.12 -25.70
CA LEU A 450 -16.05 22.16 -26.24
C LEU A 450 -15.10 22.81 -25.24
N LYS A 451 -13.80 22.56 -25.38
CA LYS A 451 -12.76 23.26 -24.61
C LYS A 451 -12.99 24.78 -24.64
N GLY A 452 -13.08 25.42 -23.47
CA GLY A 452 -13.29 26.86 -23.32
C GLY A 452 -14.71 27.35 -23.64
N GLU A 453 -15.62 26.44 -23.99
CA GLU A 453 -17.02 26.77 -24.25
C GLU A 453 -17.79 26.95 -22.94
N LYS A 454 -18.80 27.82 -23.00
CA LYS A 454 -19.63 28.21 -21.88
C LYS A 454 -21.09 27.88 -22.16
N ALA A 455 -21.77 27.26 -21.20
CA ALA A 455 -23.23 27.12 -21.19
C ALA A 455 -23.83 28.02 -20.12
N ALA A 456 -24.64 28.99 -20.54
CA ALA A 456 -25.51 29.73 -19.63
C ALA A 456 -26.71 28.85 -19.24
N LEU A 457 -26.86 28.61 -17.94
CA LEU A 457 -27.93 27.80 -17.38
C LEU A 457 -28.81 28.64 -16.47
N SER A 458 -30.09 28.32 -16.42
CA SER A 458 -31.05 29.00 -15.54
C SER A 458 -32.11 28.04 -15.03
N PHE A 459 -32.39 28.11 -13.74
CA PHE A 459 -33.48 27.39 -13.08
C PHE A 459 -34.52 28.39 -12.59
N GLN A 460 -35.78 28.12 -12.90
CA GLN A 460 -36.90 28.82 -12.31
C GLN A 460 -37.35 28.05 -11.08
N LEU A 461 -37.23 28.67 -9.91
CA LEU A 461 -37.52 28.06 -8.62
C LEU A 461 -38.68 28.81 -7.94
N VAL A 462 -39.29 28.16 -6.96
CA VAL A 462 -40.22 28.80 -6.02
C VAL A 462 -39.81 28.42 -4.60
N ALA A 463 -39.89 29.38 -3.67
CA ALA A 463 -39.78 29.08 -2.25
C ALA A 463 -41.15 28.61 -1.75
N SER A 464 -41.28 27.32 -1.47
CA SER A 464 -42.53 26.68 -1.05
C SER A 464 -42.35 25.91 0.26
N GLY A 465 -43.35 26.00 1.13
CA GLY A 465 -43.35 25.32 2.44
C GLY A 465 -44.25 26.03 3.44
N ASP A 466 -44.80 25.29 4.39
CA ASP A 466 -45.61 25.87 5.46
C ASP A 466 -44.69 26.64 6.44
N ASP A 467 -45.06 27.85 6.81
CA ASP A 467 -44.36 28.69 7.79
C ASP A 467 -42.85 28.91 7.52
N LEU A 468 -42.45 29.12 6.25
CA LEU A 468 -41.06 29.47 5.92
C LEU A 468 -40.61 30.71 6.71
N LYS A 469 -39.58 30.53 7.55
CA LYS A 469 -38.98 31.58 8.35
C LYS A 469 -38.16 32.52 7.47
N GLU A 470 -38.10 33.79 7.83
CA GLU A 470 -37.37 34.77 7.03
C GLU A 470 -35.86 34.71 7.29
N ARG A 471 -35.13 33.98 6.45
CA ARG A 471 -33.66 33.75 6.54
C ARG A 471 -33.09 33.35 5.18
N ASN A 472 -31.76 33.30 5.04
CA ASN A 472 -31.17 32.56 3.91
C ASN A 472 -31.38 31.06 4.09
N TYR A 473 -31.82 30.43 3.00
CA TYR A 473 -31.82 28.98 2.85
C TYR A 473 -30.80 28.60 1.77
N PRO A 474 -30.03 27.52 1.97
CA PRO A 474 -29.10 27.05 0.96
C PRO A 474 -29.84 26.40 -0.21
N ILE A 475 -29.30 26.60 -1.41
CA ILE A 475 -29.63 25.88 -2.64
C ILE A 475 -28.33 25.25 -3.14
N THR A 476 -28.31 23.93 -3.26
CA THR A 476 -27.19 23.20 -3.86
C THR A 476 -27.54 22.82 -5.29
N PHE A 477 -26.62 23.07 -6.21
CA PHE A 477 -26.64 22.51 -7.56
C PHE A 477 -25.53 21.48 -7.67
N ASN A 478 -25.89 20.29 -8.12
CA ASN A 478 -24.97 19.22 -8.48
C ASN A 478 -24.67 19.32 -9.97
N ILE A 479 -23.40 19.42 -10.32
CA ILE A 479 -22.89 19.43 -11.68
C ILE A 479 -22.13 18.13 -11.87
N ILE A 480 -22.67 17.27 -12.73
CA ILE A 480 -22.06 16.00 -13.09
C ILE A 480 -21.66 16.10 -14.55
N TYR A 481 -20.46 15.66 -14.90
CA TYR A 481 -20.02 15.64 -16.31
C TYR A 481 -19.11 14.45 -16.56
N ASP A 482 -19.12 13.99 -17.80
CA ASP A 482 -18.20 12.96 -18.26
C ASP A 482 -17.00 13.64 -18.93
N TYR A 483 -15.81 13.18 -18.60
CA TYR A 483 -14.57 13.67 -19.18
C TYR A 483 -13.68 12.53 -19.63
N GLU A 484 -12.90 12.77 -20.67
CA GLU A 484 -12.06 11.76 -21.26
C GLU A 484 -10.66 11.72 -20.60
N LYS A 485 -10.36 10.61 -19.92
CA LYS A 485 -9.07 10.29 -19.31
C LYS A 485 -8.49 9.04 -19.93
N SER A 486 -7.34 9.18 -20.59
CA SER A 486 -6.59 8.06 -21.19
C SER A 486 -7.45 7.15 -22.09
N GLY A 487 -8.28 7.74 -22.96
CA GLY A 487 -9.15 7.02 -23.90
C GLY A 487 -10.42 6.42 -23.29
N LYS A 488 -10.72 6.70 -22.02
CA LYS A 488 -11.97 6.31 -21.35
C LYS A 488 -12.70 7.53 -20.81
N TYR A 489 -14.03 7.47 -20.77
CA TYR A 489 -14.82 8.49 -20.10
C TYR A 489 -14.97 8.14 -18.62
N GLU A 490 -14.57 9.07 -17.75
CA GLU A 490 -14.81 9.06 -16.31
C GLU A 490 -15.83 10.14 -15.96
N GLN A 491 -16.54 9.98 -14.84
CA GLN A 491 -17.57 10.91 -14.39
C GLN A 491 -17.05 11.70 -13.18
N GLU A 492 -17.21 13.02 -13.20
CA GLU A 492 -16.89 13.89 -12.07
C GLU A 492 -18.15 14.54 -11.49
N THR A 493 -18.08 15.05 -10.26
CA THR A 493 -19.18 15.75 -9.59
C THR A 493 -18.66 16.96 -8.84
N LEU A 494 -19.28 18.11 -9.08
CA LEU A 494 -18.98 19.38 -8.46
C LEU A 494 -20.27 19.99 -7.89
N ASN A 495 -20.19 20.55 -6.68
CA ASN A 495 -21.33 21.11 -5.99
C ASN A 495 -21.20 22.63 -5.85
N GLN A 496 -22.26 23.35 -6.25
CA GLN A 496 -22.36 24.80 -6.06
C GLN A 496 -23.45 25.11 -5.05
N VAL A 497 -23.08 25.75 -3.94
CA VAL A 497 -24.03 26.17 -2.90
C VAL A 497 -24.27 27.68 -2.98
N MET A 498 -25.52 28.09 -2.97
CA MET A 498 -25.97 29.49 -2.92
C MET A 498 -26.89 29.71 -1.73
N GLY A 499 -26.78 30.83 -1.04
CA GLY A 499 -27.75 31.25 -0.02
C GLY A 499 -28.78 32.20 -0.61
N VAL A 500 -30.07 31.85 -0.54
CA VAL A 500 -31.17 32.71 -1.03
C VAL A 500 -32.09 33.10 0.12
N TYR A 501 -32.32 34.41 0.28
CA TYR A 501 -33.14 34.94 1.37
C TYR A 501 -34.62 34.78 1.07
N VAL A 502 -35.36 34.04 1.89
CA VAL A 502 -36.80 33.85 1.71
C VAL A 502 -37.59 34.82 2.59
N ILE A 503 -38.59 35.48 2.02
CA ILE A 503 -39.59 36.32 2.70
C ILE A 503 -40.89 35.51 2.78
N GLY A 504 -41.28 35.06 3.98
CA GLY A 504 -42.47 34.23 4.21
C GLY A 504 -43.80 34.94 3.94
N GLU A 505 -44.89 34.17 3.81
CA GLU A 505 -46.24 34.65 3.48
C GLU A 505 -46.92 35.43 4.63
N SER A 506 -46.44 35.28 5.87
CA SER A 506 -46.91 36.05 7.04
C SER A 506 -46.48 37.53 7.04
N ALA A 507 -45.92 38.02 5.92
CA ALA A 507 -45.45 39.38 5.75
C ALA A 507 -46.59 40.40 5.49
N GLU A 508 -47.55 40.50 6.42
CA GLU A 508 -48.24 41.77 6.68
C GLU A 508 -47.28 42.83 7.31
N SER A 509 -46.01 42.48 7.55
CA SER A 509 -45.05 43.27 8.33
C SER A 509 -43.92 43.93 7.53
N ILE A 510 -43.98 44.04 6.19
CA ILE A 510 -43.06 44.94 5.46
C ILE A 510 -43.45 46.42 5.67
N SER A 511 -44.65 46.72 6.18
CA SER A 511 -45.07 48.10 6.45
C SER A 511 -44.76 48.61 7.87
N LYS A 512 -44.60 47.74 8.87
CA LYS A 512 -44.16 48.05 10.25
C LYS A 512 -43.71 46.75 10.92
N GLY A 513 -42.48 46.65 11.39
CA GLY A 513 -42.08 45.44 12.10
C GLY A 513 -40.66 45.47 12.64
N VAL A 514 -39.71 44.92 11.90
CA VAL A 514 -38.35 44.67 12.40
C VAL A 514 -37.38 44.78 11.22
N PRO A 515 -36.34 45.62 11.28
CA PRO A 515 -35.32 45.68 10.23
C PRO A 515 -34.50 44.39 10.13
N LYS A 516 -33.95 44.11 8.95
CA LYS A 516 -33.33 42.83 8.59
C LYS A 516 -31.94 43.02 8.01
N ILE A 517 -30.99 42.22 8.47
CA ILE A 517 -29.63 42.18 7.95
C ILE A 517 -29.38 40.85 7.23
N ILE A 518 -28.68 40.89 6.10
CA ILE A 518 -28.33 39.73 5.27
C ILE A 518 -26.87 39.80 4.82
N ILE A 519 -26.31 38.67 4.40
CA ILE A 519 -25.10 38.64 3.57
C ILE A 519 -25.55 38.62 2.11
N GLU A 520 -25.29 39.71 1.39
CA GLU A 520 -25.60 39.84 -0.04
C GLU A 520 -24.61 39.02 -0.88
N GLN A 521 -23.32 39.03 -0.50
CA GLN A 521 -22.24 38.34 -1.20
C GLN A 521 -21.09 38.01 -0.25
N TYR A 522 -20.35 36.94 -0.53
CA TYR A 522 -19.06 36.66 0.11
C TYR A 522 -18.03 36.16 -0.91
N ILE A 523 -16.74 36.38 -0.62
CA ILE A 523 -15.61 35.92 -1.43
C ILE A 523 -14.47 35.47 -0.49
N ALA A 524 -13.93 34.27 -0.70
CA ALA A 524 -12.67 33.84 -0.11
C ALA A 524 -11.53 34.08 -1.10
N ASN A 525 -10.39 34.58 -0.62
CA ASN A 525 -9.20 34.79 -1.43
C ASN A 525 -7.99 34.10 -0.77
N PRO A 526 -7.45 33.02 -1.37
CA PRO A 526 -7.89 32.38 -2.62
C PRO A 526 -9.27 31.70 -2.50
N ILE A 527 -9.93 31.46 -3.64
CA ILE A 527 -11.25 30.78 -3.68
C ILE A 527 -11.16 29.34 -3.16
N MET A 528 -10.02 28.70 -3.36
CA MET A 528 -9.66 27.39 -2.81
C MET A 528 -8.51 27.61 -1.82
N VAL A 529 -8.80 27.44 -0.53
CA VAL A 529 -7.89 27.73 0.57
C VAL A 529 -7.00 26.52 0.85
N ASP A 530 -5.69 26.71 0.93
CA ASP A 530 -4.76 25.66 1.34
C ASP A 530 -4.83 25.47 2.86
N ALA A 531 -4.99 24.22 3.30
CA ALA A 531 -4.90 23.86 4.71
C ALA A 531 -3.52 24.26 5.28
N GLY A 532 -3.51 24.93 6.43
CA GLY A 532 -2.29 25.48 7.03
C GLY A 532 -1.86 26.83 6.49
N THR A 533 -2.73 27.54 5.74
CA THR A 533 -2.45 28.89 5.22
C THR A 533 -3.48 29.91 5.70
N GLU A 534 -3.12 31.19 5.58
CA GLU A 534 -4.02 32.32 5.80
C GLU A 534 -4.77 32.67 4.51
N PHE A 535 -6.03 33.09 4.63
CA PHE A 535 -6.85 33.58 3.54
C PHE A 535 -7.73 34.74 3.99
N ASP A 536 -8.13 35.59 3.05
CA ASP A 536 -9.00 36.74 3.31
C ASP A 536 -10.45 36.39 2.93
N LEU A 537 -11.37 36.48 3.89
CA LEU A 537 -12.82 36.34 3.69
C LEU A 537 -13.47 37.73 3.64
N SER A 538 -14.00 38.10 2.48
CA SER A 538 -14.72 39.35 2.28
C SER A 538 -16.23 39.12 2.29
N LEU A 539 -16.96 39.87 3.12
CA LEU A 539 -18.41 39.82 3.31
C LEU A 539 -19.03 41.15 2.89
N ARG A 540 -20.10 41.09 2.09
CA ARG A 540 -20.92 42.24 1.70
C ARG A 540 -22.26 42.14 2.46
N ILE A 541 -22.39 42.93 3.51
CA ILE A 541 -23.48 42.87 4.49
C ILE A 541 -24.49 43.96 4.14
N GLN A 542 -25.77 43.60 3.99
CA GLN A 542 -26.83 44.52 3.59
C GLN A 542 -27.93 44.63 4.63
N ASN A 543 -28.38 45.85 4.91
CA ASN A 543 -29.69 46.07 5.54
C ASN A 543 -30.79 45.90 4.48
N ALA A 544 -31.49 44.76 4.52
CA ALA A 544 -32.53 44.43 3.56
C ALA A 544 -33.82 45.27 3.73
N HIS A 545 -33.98 46.00 4.83
CA HIS A 545 -35.17 46.80 5.09
C HIS A 545 -35.22 48.05 4.19
N SER A 546 -36.41 48.40 3.68
CA SER A 546 -36.62 49.47 2.70
C SER A 546 -36.60 50.88 3.28
N SER A 547 -37.04 51.07 4.53
CA SER A 547 -37.16 52.39 5.17
C SER A 547 -36.55 52.54 6.57
N GLN A 548 -36.19 51.44 7.26
CA GLN A 548 -35.65 51.48 8.62
C GLN A 548 -34.13 51.27 8.62
N LYS A 549 -33.45 52.12 9.39
CA LYS A 549 -32.01 52.01 9.68
C LYS A 549 -31.80 51.04 10.84
N ILE A 550 -30.70 50.28 10.80
CA ILE A 550 -30.25 49.41 11.90
C ILE A 550 -29.05 50.01 12.60
N TYR A 551 -28.91 49.74 13.89
CA TYR A 551 -27.86 50.28 14.75
C TYR A 551 -27.19 49.17 15.55
N ASN A 552 -26.03 49.47 16.13
CA ASN A 552 -25.35 48.60 17.10
C ASN A 552 -25.12 47.17 16.60
N ILE A 553 -24.70 47.02 15.33
CA ILE A 553 -24.54 45.71 14.72
C ILE A 553 -23.25 45.09 15.23
N LYS A 554 -23.39 44.04 16.04
CA LYS A 554 -22.33 43.11 16.41
C LYS A 554 -22.44 41.87 15.54
N THR A 555 -21.41 41.59 14.76
CA THR A 555 -21.32 40.40 13.93
C THR A 555 -20.25 39.47 14.46
N TYR A 556 -20.50 38.16 14.53
CA TYR A 556 -19.49 37.18 14.90
C TYR A 556 -19.61 35.85 14.15
N LEU A 557 -18.45 35.25 13.84
CA LEU A 557 -18.34 33.99 13.10
C LEU A 557 -18.34 32.78 14.05
N THR A 558 -19.09 31.74 13.70
CA THR A 558 -19.09 30.42 14.33
C THR A 558 -18.96 29.34 13.28
N ALA A 559 -18.04 28.38 13.42
CA ALA A 559 -18.00 27.21 12.55
C ALA A 559 -19.15 26.26 12.90
N ILE A 560 -19.85 25.73 11.88
CA ILE A 560 -20.80 24.63 12.06
C ILE A 560 -20.09 23.33 11.70
N GLU A 561 -19.93 22.41 12.65
CA GLU A 561 -19.64 21.01 12.33
C GLU A 561 -20.92 20.17 12.43
N THR A 562 -21.17 19.37 11.40
CA THR A 562 -22.24 18.38 11.32
C THR A 562 -21.83 16.99 11.84
N SER A 563 -20.65 16.84 12.45
CA SER A 563 -20.17 15.54 12.94
C SER A 563 -19.88 15.55 14.44
N GLU A 564 -20.42 14.55 15.14
CA GLU A 564 -20.43 14.47 16.62
C GLU A 564 -19.05 14.18 17.25
N THR A 565 -17.96 14.04 16.48
CA THR A 565 -16.69 13.47 16.96
C THR A 565 -15.48 14.42 16.97
N THR A 566 -15.55 15.62 16.39
CA THR A 566 -14.48 16.63 16.49
C THR A 566 -15.06 18.01 16.85
N ARG A 567 -14.58 18.62 17.94
CA ARG A 567 -14.95 20.00 18.32
C ARG A 567 -13.85 21.00 17.93
N ASN A 568 -13.19 20.80 16.79
CA ASN A 568 -12.12 21.71 16.38
C ASN A 568 -12.66 22.75 15.40
N ASN A 569 -12.62 24.01 15.81
CA ASN A 569 -12.85 25.13 14.90
C ASN A 569 -11.72 25.15 13.85
N ILE A 570 -12.04 24.76 12.61
CA ILE A 570 -11.07 24.61 11.52
C ILE A 570 -10.61 25.95 10.90
N PHE A 571 -11.28 27.07 11.21
CA PHE A 571 -10.88 28.42 10.79
C PHE A 571 -10.65 29.33 12.00
N MET A 572 -9.46 29.89 12.12
CA MET A 572 -9.10 30.81 13.20
C MET A 572 -8.89 32.23 12.67
N PRO A 573 -9.42 33.28 13.33
CA PRO A 573 -9.10 34.64 12.94
C PRO A 573 -7.63 34.97 13.21
N VAL A 574 -7.01 35.71 12.29
CA VAL A 574 -5.61 36.15 12.38
C VAL A 574 -5.59 37.67 12.55
N ASN A 575 -4.87 38.16 13.56
CA ASN A 575 -4.73 39.60 13.85
C ASN A 575 -6.07 40.36 13.94
N SER A 576 -7.17 39.63 14.16
CA SER A 576 -8.51 40.17 14.29
C SER A 576 -9.30 39.35 15.31
N SER A 577 -10.36 39.96 15.86
CA SER A 577 -11.37 39.20 16.57
C SER A 577 -12.24 38.44 15.57
N ASN A 578 -12.91 37.36 16.01
CA ASN A 578 -14.00 36.74 15.25
C ASN A 578 -15.29 37.57 15.29
N THR A 579 -15.27 38.67 16.05
CA THR A 579 -16.38 39.61 16.24
C THR A 579 -15.99 40.99 15.74
N PHE A 580 -16.86 41.63 14.97
CA PHE A 580 -16.69 43.02 14.56
C PHE A 580 -17.99 43.81 14.74
N TYR A 581 -17.84 45.12 14.86
CA TYR A 581 -18.93 46.04 15.14
C TYR A 581 -19.11 47.02 13.98
N ILE A 582 -20.37 47.35 13.68
CA ILE A 582 -20.77 48.35 12.70
C ILE A 582 -21.77 49.27 13.42
N ASP A 583 -21.49 50.58 13.45
CA ASP A 583 -22.33 51.55 14.16
C ASP A 583 -23.78 51.53 13.65
N ASP A 584 -23.94 51.60 12.34
CA ASP A 584 -25.24 51.59 11.69
C ASP A 584 -25.18 51.19 10.22
N ILE A 585 -26.33 50.75 9.68
CA ILE A 585 -26.54 50.55 8.25
C ILE A 585 -27.88 51.14 7.85
N GLY A 586 -27.85 52.15 6.97
CA GLY A 586 -29.05 52.80 6.43
C GLY A 586 -29.96 51.83 5.64
N PRO A 587 -31.20 52.23 5.32
CA PRO A 587 -32.10 51.39 4.53
C PRO A 587 -31.48 51.02 3.19
N LYS A 588 -31.50 49.73 2.83
CA LYS A 588 -30.79 49.17 1.65
C LYS A 588 -29.28 49.41 1.61
N GLY A 589 -28.70 49.96 2.67
CA GLY A 589 -27.27 50.22 2.80
C GLY A 589 -26.47 48.93 2.85
N ILE A 590 -25.24 49.02 2.36
CA ILE A 590 -24.31 47.90 2.25
C ILE A 590 -23.00 48.29 2.94
N VAL A 591 -22.43 47.37 3.70
CA VAL A 591 -21.12 47.50 4.34
C VAL A 591 -20.28 46.27 3.96
N GLU A 592 -19.06 46.53 3.52
CA GLU A 592 -18.09 45.49 3.22
C GLU A 592 -17.12 45.30 4.40
N LYS A 593 -16.86 44.05 4.76
CA LYS A 593 -15.92 43.67 5.81
C LYS A 593 -15.06 42.52 5.34
N SER A 594 -13.74 42.69 5.48
CA SER A 594 -12.77 41.63 5.21
C SER A 594 -12.18 41.13 6.52
N ILE A 595 -12.03 39.81 6.62
CA ILE A 595 -11.56 39.11 7.82
C ILE A 595 -10.48 38.14 7.36
N ARG A 596 -9.30 38.22 7.97
CA ARG A 596 -8.24 37.25 7.73
C ARG A 596 -8.41 36.04 8.62
N LEU A 597 -8.43 34.87 8.01
CA LEU A 597 -8.62 33.59 8.68
C LEU A 597 -7.45 32.66 8.35
N TYR A 598 -7.09 31.78 9.27
CA TYR A 598 -6.13 30.71 9.12
C TYR A 598 -6.88 29.38 9.06
N ALA A 599 -6.67 28.62 8.00
CA ALA A 599 -7.19 27.27 7.87
C ALA A 599 -6.28 26.29 8.61
N MET A 600 -6.86 25.46 9.47
CA MET A 600 -6.10 24.47 10.23
C MET A 600 -5.29 23.53 9.32
N PRO A 601 -4.04 23.18 9.67
CA PRO A 601 -3.20 22.30 8.84
C PRO A 601 -3.76 20.90 8.62
N ASP A 602 -4.67 20.42 9.46
CA ASP A 602 -5.34 19.12 9.39
C ASP A 602 -6.76 19.19 8.81
N ALA A 603 -7.17 20.37 8.31
CA ALA A 603 -8.44 20.54 7.63
C ALA A 603 -8.52 19.63 6.40
N GLN A 604 -9.53 18.75 6.40
CA GLN A 604 -9.74 17.80 5.32
C GLN A 604 -10.16 18.52 4.04
N PRO A 605 -9.80 18.01 2.85
CA PRO A 605 -10.19 18.61 1.59
C PRO A 605 -11.71 18.49 1.37
N LYS A 606 -12.46 19.57 1.63
CA LYS A 606 -13.92 19.68 1.45
C LYS A 606 -14.39 21.13 1.55
N THR A 607 -15.68 21.35 1.32
CA THR A 607 -16.35 22.61 1.64
C THR A 607 -16.79 22.64 3.10
N TYR A 608 -16.43 23.70 3.82
CA TYR A 608 -16.80 23.94 5.20
C TYR A 608 -17.82 25.07 5.33
N THR A 609 -18.86 24.86 6.13
CA THR A 609 -19.90 25.87 6.38
C THR A 609 -19.54 26.76 7.57
N ILE A 610 -19.46 28.06 7.34
CA ILE A 610 -19.33 29.08 8.39
C ILE A 610 -20.69 29.72 8.64
N GLN A 611 -21.06 29.84 9.91
CA GLN A 611 -22.23 30.59 10.36
C GLN A 611 -21.82 32.00 10.79
N VAL A 612 -22.46 33.00 10.22
CA VAL A 612 -22.29 34.41 10.54
C VAL A 612 -23.49 34.87 11.36
N ASN A 613 -23.24 35.28 12.59
CA ASN A 613 -24.28 35.71 13.52
C ASN A 613 -24.29 37.23 13.61
N PHE A 614 -25.49 37.81 13.68
CA PHE A 614 -25.72 39.23 13.84
C PHE A 614 -26.57 39.45 15.09
N GLU A 615 -26.14 40.37 15.94
CA GLU A 615 -26.91 41.01 17.00
C GLU A 615 -26.98 42.50 16.66
N TYR A 616 -28.17 43.10 16.54
CA TYR A 616 -28.33 44.51 16.16
C TYR A 616 -29.61 45.08 16.75
N GLU A 617 -29.78 46.40 16.66
CA GLU A 617 -30.94 47.11 17.20
C GLU A 617 -31.74 47.82 16.09
N ASP A 618 -33.05 47.93 16.29
CA ASP A 618 -33.88 48.84 15.52
C ASP A 618 -33.73 50.30 16.00
N LYS A 619 -34.49 51.22 15.37
CA LYS A 619 -34.49 52.64 15.73
C LYS A 619 -34.95 52.95 17.16
N ASP A 620 -35.68 52.03 17.79
CA ASP A 620 -36.25 52.18 19.13
C ASP A 620 -35.36 51.50 20.20
N GLY A 621 -34.22 50.91 19.78
CA GLY A 621 -33.26 50.22 20.65
C GLY A 621 -33.63 48.77 20.98
N ASN A 622 -34.57 48.16 20.25
CA ASN A 622 -34.95 46.77 20.49
C ASN A 622 -33.90 45.82 19.88
N PRO A 623 -33.38 44.84 20.64
CA PRO A 623 -32.38 43.89 20.12
C PRO A 623 -33.01 42.87 19.18
N ILE A 624 -32.29 42.54 18.11
CA ILE A 624 -32.66 41.63 17.04
C ILE A 624 -31.46 40.74 16.74
N THR A 625 -31.70 39.45 16.50
CA THR A 625 -30.65 38.50 16.11
C THR A 625 -30.94 37.91 14.74
N ALA A 626 -29.92 37.77 13.90
CA ALA A 626 -29.99 37.08 12.61
C ALA A 626 -28.80 36.13 12.42
N THR A 627 -28.97 35.12 11.57
CA THR A 627 -27.94 34.11 11.32
C THR A 627 -27.90 33.78 9.83
N GLU A 628 -26.70 33.77 9.27
CA GLU A 628 -26.42 33.53 7.85
C GLU A 628 -25.37 32.43 7.67
N LEU A 629 -25.41 31.66 6.58
CA LEU A 629 -24.49 30.55 6.29
C LEU A 629 -23.70 30.80 5.00
N ILE A 630 -22.40 30.54 5.01
CA ILE A 630 -21.49 30.65 3.85
C ILE A 630 -20.59 29.40 3.75
N GLY A 631 -20.09 29.07 2.55
CA GLY A 631 -19.24 27.89 2.32
C GLY A 631 -17.81 28.27 1.92
N ILE A 632 -16.80 27.63 2.52
CA ILE A 632 -15.38 27.84 2.19
C ILE A 632 -14.76 26.53 1.70
N ASN A 633 -14.15 26.54 0.52
CA ASN A 633 -13.49 25.37 -0.06
C ASN A 633 -12.04 25.28 0.45
N VAL A 634 -11.67 24.13 1.01
CA VAL A 634 -10.32 23.86 1.51
C VAL A 634 -9.71 22.73 0.70
N LYS A 635 -8.45 22.88 0.27
CA LYS A 635 -7.60 21.80 -0.27
C LYS A 635 -6.41 21.55 0.66
N GLN A 636 -5.84 20.34 0.60
CA GLN A 636 -4.68 19.98 1.40
C GLN A 636 -3.43 20.02 0.51
N PRO A 637 -2.36 20.73 0.92
CA PRO A 637 -1.11 20.74 0.17
C PRO A 637 -0.49 19.33 0.09
N THR A 638 0.10 19.03 -1.06
CA THR A 638 0.88 17.81 -1.29
C THR A 638 2.33 18.02 -0.89
N ARG A 639 3.00 16.94 -0.48
CA ARG A 639 4.42 16.99 -0.11
C ARG A 639 5.04 15.62 -0.35
N VAL A 640 5.73 15.49 -1.48
CA VAL A 640 6.61 14.35 -1.76
C VAL A 640 8.03 14.86 -1.55
N GLU A 641 8.88 14.04 -0.94
CA GLU A 641 10.28 14.38 -0.66
C GLU A 641 11.19 13.20 -1.03
N MET A 642 12.43 13.48 -1.40
CA MET A 642 13.50 12.49 -1.50
C MET A 642 14.53 12.64 -0.38
N SER A 643 15.06 11.51 0.08
CA SER A 643 16.23 11.49 0.98
C SER A 643 17.47 12.11 0.34
N ASP A 644 18.49 12.36 1.15
CA ASP A 644 19.82 12.69 0.65
C ASP A 644 20.48 11.46 0.01
N PHE A 645 21.08 11.68 -1.16
CA PHE A 645 21.94 10.71 -1.82
C PHE A 645 23.36 11.25 -1.90
N ASN A 646 24.34 10.36 -1.82
CA ASN A 646 25.75 10.71 -1.94
C ASN A 646 26.30 10.16 -3.25
N LEU A 647 26.91 11.04 -4.03
CA LEU A 647 27.67 10.67 -5.22
C LEU A 647 29.15 10.96 -4.96
N PRO A 648 30.08 10.17 -5.51
CA PRO A 648 31.49 10.49 -5.47
C PRO A 648 31.73 11.88 -6.09
N THR A 649 32.68 12.63 -5.53
CA THR A 649 33.02 13.95 -6.08
C THR A 649 33.83 13.86 -7.36
N GLU A 650 34.59 12.77 -7.52
CA GLU A 650 35.46 12.49 -8.66
C GLU A 650 35.24 11.05 -9.11
N VAL A 651 35.10 10.84 -10.43
CA VAL A 651 34.87 9.54 -11.07
C VAL A 651 35.56 9.48 -12.43
N MET A 652 35.76 8.29 -12.97
CA MET A 652 36.31 8.12 -14.31
C MET A 652 35.19 8.14 -15.37
N MET A 653 35.48 8.67 -16.56
CA MET A 653 34.55 8.61 -17.69
C MET A 653 34.19 7.15 -18.01
N GLY A 654 32.90 6.87 -18.18
CA GLY A 654 32.39 5.51 -18.41
C GLY A 654 32.22 4.65 -17.15
N GLU A 655 32.55 5.17 -15.96
CA GLU A 655 32.32 4.47 -14.69
C GLU A 655 30.82 4.46 -14.31
N MET A 656 30.29 3.31 -13.91
CA MET A 656 28.91 3.17 -13.45
C MET A 656 28.81 3.53 -11.96
N ILE A 657 28.07 4.59 -11.67
CA ILE A 657 27.93 5.14 -10.32
C ILE A 657 26.53 4.80 -9.81
N PRO A 658 26.38 3.97 -8.77
CA PRO A 658 25.08 3.71 -8.19
C PRO A 658 24.53 4.98 -7.53
N ILE A 659 23.29 5.32 -7.82
CA ILE A 659 22.50 6.32 -7.12
C ILE A 659 21.30 5.66 -6.47
N TYR A 660 21.19 5.86 -5.15
CA TYR A 660 20.10 5.34 -4.36
C TYR A 660 19.55 6.42 -3.43
N PHE A 661 18.24 6.58 -3.41
CA PHE A 661 17.55 7.38 -2.40
C PHE A 661 16.12 6.89 -2.19
N ASP A 662 15.64 7.02 -0.96
CA ASP A 662 14.23 6.89 -0.64
C ASP A 662 13.42 8.10 -1.11
N VAL A 663 12.16 7.85 -1.43
CA VAL A 663 11.12 8.82 -1.72
C VAL A 663 9.99 8.63 -0.71
N TYR A 664 9.46 9.72 -0.16
CA TYR A 664 8.46 9.72 0.92
C TYR A 664 7.30 10.65 0.56
N ASN A 665 6.07 10.23 0.82
CA ASN A 665 4.94 11.17 0.86
C ASN A 665 4.80 11.68 2.30
N THR A 666 5.37 12.85 2.58
CA THR A 666 5.25 13.52 3.88
C THR A 666 4.02 14.44 3.95
N GLY A 667 3.23 14.49 2.88
CA GLY A 667 1.95 15.17 2.81
C GLY A 667 0.84 14.40 3.54
N LYS A 668 -0.32 15.04 3.68
CA LYS A 668 -1.51 14.45 4.32
C LYS A 668 -2.50 13.84 3.32
N VAL A 669 -2.22 13.95 2.03
CA VAL A 669 -3.07 13.45 0.94
C VAL A 669 -2.27 12.61 -0.04
N LYS A 670 -2.96 11.68 -0.68
CA LYS A 670 -2.41 10.83 -1.72
C LYS A 670 -2.06 11.66 -2.96
N VAL A 671 -0.89 11.41 -3.52
CA VAL A 671 -0.51 11.94 -4.84
C VAL A 671 -0.64 10.84 -5.89
N TYR A 672 -0.80 11.25 -7.14
CA TYR A 672 -1.02 10.35 -8.26
C TYR A 672 0.16 10.41 -9.23
N ASN A 673 0.36 9.32 -9.97
CA ASN A 673 1.33 9.24 -11.07
C ASN A 673 2.77 9.64 -10.72
N LEU A 674 3.23 9.38 -9.49
CA LEU A 674 4.57 9.72 -9.05
C LEU A 674 5.64 9.03 -9.90
N MET A 675 6.58 9.83 -10.39
CA MET A 675 7.68 9.46 -11.26
C MET A 675 8.98 10.04 -10.75
N VAL A 676 10.04 9.24 -10.76
CA VAL A 676 11.41 9.67 -10.52
C VAL A 676 12.20 9.57 -11.82
N ARG A 677 12.95 10.61 -12.16
CA ARG A 677 13.84 10.65 -13.34
C ARG A 677 15.10 11.47 -13.04
N ALA A 678 16.13 11.29 -13.84
CA ALA A 678 17.32 12.13 -13.81
C ALA A 678 17.53 12.80 -15.18
N GLU A 679 18.03 14.03 -15.19
CA GLU A 679 18.47 14.77 -16.37
C GLU A 679 19.93 15.20 -16.22
N GLY A 680 20.74 15.06 -17.25
CA GLY A 680 22.11 15.58 -17.30
C GLY A 680 22.94 14.94 -18.41
N ASP A 681 24.23 15.26 -18.48
CA ASP A 681 25.16 14.72 -19.49
C ASP A 681 25.74 13.35 -19.06
N PHE A 682 24.85 12.40 -18.80
CA PHE A 682 25.18 11.04 -18.38
C PHE A 682 24.07 10.08 -18.82
N ASN A 683 24.40 8.79 -18.94
CA ASN A 683 23.38 7.76 -19.12
C ASN A 683 22.81 7.36 -17.75
N LEU A 684 21.50 7.14 -17.68
CA LEU A 684 20.81 6.66 -16.49
C LEU A 684 20.16 5.29 -16.78
N GLU A 685 20.43 4.30 -15.93
CA GLU A 685 19.83 2.97 -16.04
C GLU A 685 19.22 2.51 -14.71
N PRO A 686 17.87 2.37 -14.61
CA PRO A 686 16.86 2.67 -15.62
C PRO A 686 16.63 4.19 -15.81
N MET A 687 16.25 4.63 -17.01
CA MET A 687 16.04 6.06 -17.33
C MET A 687 14.98 6.77 -16.48
N SER A 688 14.04 6.02 -15.90
CA SER A 688 13.06 6.55 -14.94
C SER A 688 12.43 5.42 -14.13
N LYS A 689 11.85 5.75 -12.97
CA LYS A 689 11.04 4.83 -12.16
C LYS A 689 9.67 5.43 -11.87
N TYR A 690 8.64 4.70 -12.26
CA TYR A 690 7.26 5.03 -11.92
C TYR A 690 6.84 4.32 -10.65
N ILE A 691 6.47 5.12 -9.66
CA ILE A 691 5.94 4.66 -8.38
C ILE A 691 4.40 4.60 -8.46
N GLY A 692 3.78 5.53 -9.18
CA GLY A 692 2.33 5.57 -9.37
C GLY A 692 1.61 6.30 -8.24
N ASN A 693 0.50 5.75 -7.74
CA ASN A 693 -0.23 6.36 -6.64
C ASN A 693 0.57 6.20 -5.35
N PHE A 694 0.76 7.31 -4.63
CA PHE A 694 1.63 7.34 -3.47
C PHE A 694 0.89 7.90 -2.26
N GLU A 695 0.49 7.00 -1.37
CA GLU A 695 -0.35 7.28 -0.20
C GLU A 695 0.41 8.06 0.88
N PRO A 696 -0.27 8.84 1.75
CA PRO A 696 0.37 9.52 2.87
C PRO A 696 1.17 8.56 3.76
N GLY A 697 2.40 8.93 4.10
CA GLY A 697 3.28 8.11 4.95
C GLY A 697 3.87 6.88 4.28
N TYR A 698 3.59 6.62 3.00
CA TYR A 698 4.29 5.59 2.25
C TYR A 698 5.70 6.02 1.87
N GLN A 699 6.56 5.01 1.74
CA GLN A 699 7.93 5.11 1.27
C GLN A 699 8.14 4.16 0.09
N ASP A 700 8.88 4.61 -0.91
CA ASP A 700 9.48 3.79 -1.96
C ASP A 700 10.92 4.27 -2.15
N TYR A 701 11.69 3.65 -3.05
CA TYR A 701 13.07 4.02 -3.31
C TYR A 701 13.31 4.22 -4.81
N PHE A 702 14.33 4.98 -5.16
CA PHE A 702 14.89 5.02 -6.50
C PHE A 702 16.28 4.39 -6.46
N ASP A 703 16.53 3.48 -7.38
CA ASP A 703 17.82 2.80 -7.55
C ASP A 703 18.14 2.79 -9.05
N ALA A 704 19.28 3.37 -9.41
CA ALA A 704 19.75 3.48 -10.78
C ALA A 704 21.28 3.60 -10.83
N TYR A 705 21.84 3.46 -12.02
CA TYR A 705 23.24 3.73 -12.31
C TYR A 705 23.38 4.96 -13.20
N ILE A 706 24.27 5.88 -12.81
CA ILE A 706 24.67 7.03 -13.61
C ILE A 706 26.01 6.70 -14.26
N THR A 707 26.11 6.85 -15.58
CA THR A 707 27.36 6.65 -16.33
C THR A 707 27.73 7.93 -17.07
N PRO A 708 28.78 8.65 -16.64
CA PRO A 708 29.29 9.83 -17.33
C PRO A 708 29.76 9.56 -18.76
N ASN A 709 29.34 10.41 -19.70
CA ASN A 709 29.65 10.26 -21.13
C ASN A 709 30.83 11.12 -21.60
N ALA A 710 31.28 12.09 -20.81
CA ALA A 710 32.37 13.00 -21.14
C ALA A 710 33.19 13.34 -19.90
N SER A 711 34.47 13.69 -20.09
CA SER A 711 35.30 14.25 -19.02
C SER A 711 34.97 15.72 -18.75
N GLY A 712 35.21 16.18 -17.52
CA GLY A 712 34.87 17.52 -17.06
C GLY A 712 33.83 17.53 -15.94
N LEU A 713 33.35 18.72 -15.58
CA LEU A 713 32.30 18.87 -14.57
C LEU A 713 30.94 18.56 -15.20
N ILE A 714 30.30 17.49 -14.75
CA ILE A 714 28.95 17.13 -15.18
C ILE A 714 27.95 17.60 -14.13
N GLU A 715 26.91 18.31 -14.57
CA GLU A 715 25.77 18.72 -13.73
C GLU A 715 24.56 17.84 -14.05
N GLY A 716 23.86 17.42 -13.00
CA GLY A 716 22.68 16.58 -13.07
C GLY A 716 21.54 17.07 -12.20
N LYS A 717 20.32 16.61 -12.51
CA LYS A 717 19.11 16.89 -11.74
C LYS A 717 18.32 15.60 -11.55
N ILE A 718 17.90 15.34 -10.33
CA ILE A 718 16.86 14.37 -10.00
C ILE A 718 15.53 15.12 -9.92
N ILE A 719 14.50 14.58 -10.56
CA ILE A 719 13.18 15.20 -10.68
C ILE A 719 12.13 14.20 -10.21
N LEU A 720 11.39 14.58 -9.17
CA LEU A 720 10.15 13.91 -8.76
C LEU A 720 8.97 14.64 -9.39
N GLY A 721 8.24 13.97 -10.28
CA GLY A 721 7.04 14.52 -10.91
C GLY A 721 5.80 13.76 -10.45
N TYR A 722 4.74 14.45 -10.05
CA TYR A 722 3.48 13.82 -9.62
C TYR A 722 2.28 14.74 -9.82
N ASP A 723 1.06 14.20 -9.80
CA ASP A 723 -0.18 14.96 -9.82
C ASP A 723 -0.77 15.04 -8.40
N ASP A 724 -1.24 16.22 -8.01
CA ASP A 724 -1.95 16.42 -6.75
C ASP A 724 -3.40 15.88 -6.80
N PRO A 725 -4.15 15.84 -5.67
CA PRO A 725 -5.56 15.42 -5.69
C PRO A 725 -6.48 16.26 -6.58
N SER A 726 -6.07 17.49 -6.90
CA SER A 726 -6.70 18.38 -7.88
C SER A 726 -6.00 18.31 -9.24
N GLY A 727 -5.34 17.20 -9.56
CA GLY A 727 -4.69 16.90 -10.84
C GLY A 727 -3.68 17.93 -11.32
N GLU A 728 -3.23 18.85 -10.46
CA GLU A 728 -2.17 19.79 -10.77
C GLU A 728 -0.84 19.04 -10.77
N TYR A 729 -0.08 19.15 -11.86
CA TYR A 729 1.25 18.53 -11.95
C TYR A 729 2.28 19.34 -11.18
N MET A 730 2.97 18.65 -10.28
CA MET A 730 3.98 19.19 -9.40
C MET A 730 5.34 18.55 -9.71
N GLU A 731 6.42 19.34 -9.61
CA GLU A 731 7.79 18.85 -9.69
C GLU A 731 8.60 19.26 -8.45
N GLU A 732 9.38 18.33 -7.93
CA GLU A 732 10.46 18.60 -6.97
C GLU A 732 11.81 18.25 -7.62
N VAL A 733 12.76 19.18 -7.59
CA VAL A 733 14.03 19.06 -8.33
C VAL A 733 15.22 19.16 -7.38
N LYS A 734 16.13 18.19 -7.42
CA LYS A 734 17.39 18.18 -6.66
C LYS A 734 18.58 18.06 -7.59
N THR A 735 19.47 19.04 -7.54
CA THR A 735 20.64 19.12 -8.42
C THR A 735 21.88 18.49 -7.78
N PHE A 736 22.73 17.85 -8.59
CA PHE A 736 24.04 17.34 -8.18
C PHE A 736 25.11 17.66 -9.23
N SER A 737 26.38 17.49 -8.87
CA SER A 737 27.51 17.68 -9.78
C SER A 737 28.61 16.66 -9.50
N ILE A 738 29.23 16.12 -10.54
CA ILE A 738 30.33 15.15 -10.44
C ILE A 738 31.49 15.64 -11.32
N GLN A 739 32.71 15.58 -10.81
CA GLN A 739 33.90 15.82 -11.61
C GLN A 739 34.34 14.52 -12.28
N VAL A 740 34.46 14.53 -13.60
CA VAL A 740 34.76 13.34 -14.39
C VAL A 740 36.16 13.46 -15.00
N MET A 741 36.98 12.45 -14.77
CA MET A 741 38.34 12.34 -15.26
C MET A 741 38.40 11.45 -16.50
N ASP A 742 39.28 11.76 -17.45
CA ASP A 742 39.49 10.92 -18.63
C ASP A 742 40.05 9.55 -18.23
N ASN A 743 39.56 8.50 -18.91
CA ASN A 743 40.13 7.17 -18.78
C ASN A 743 41.45 7.12 -19.56
N PHE A 744 42.58 7.28 -18.86
CA PHE A 744 43.88 7.05 -19.45
C PHE A 744 44.09 5.54 -19.62
N GLU A 745 43.80 5.02 -20.83
CA GLU A 745 44.39 3.77 -21.27
C GLU A 745 45.92 3.95 -21.21
N ASN A 746 46.57 3.23 -20.31
CA ASN A 746 48.02 3.13 -20.28
C ASN A 746 48.44 2.34 -21.54
N PRO A 747 49.04 2.96 -22.57
CA PRO A 747 49.42 2.25 -23.79
C PRO A 747 50.72 1.52 -23.50
N GLY A 748 50.62 0.34 -22.90
CA GLY A 748 51.79 -0.40 -22.41
C GLY A 748 51.68 -1.92 -22.42
N ASP A 749 50.59 -2.50 -22.93
CA ASP A 749 50.44 -3.96 -22.99
C ASP A 749 50.08 -4.44 -24.40
N VAL A 750 50.98 -4.15 -25.35
CA VAL A 750 51.09 -4.93 -26.59
C VAL A 750 52.29 -5.84 -26.39
N GLY A 751 52.01 -7.09 -25.99
CA GLY A 751 53.01 -8.14 -25.92
C GLY A 751 53.57 -8.45 -27.29
N GLU A 752 54.80 -8.02 -27.54
CA GLU A 752 55.70 -8.64 -28.51
C GLU A 752 56.99 -8.98 -27.77
N TYR A 753 57.23 -10.28 -27.57
CA TYR A 753 58.53 -10.80 -27.18
C TYR A 753 59.51 -10.57 -28.34
N PRO A 754 60.75 -10.14 -28.04
CA PRO A 754 61.89 -10.63 -28.79
C PRO A 754 62.90 -11.35 -27.89
N GLU A 755 63.51 -12.35 -28.51
CA GLU A 755 64.46 -13.33 -27.98
C GLU A 755 65.72 -12.74 -27.33
N GLU A 756 66.32 -13.56 -26.46
CA GLU A 756 67.59 -13.35 -25.77
C GLU A 756 68.77 -13.11 -26.73
N PHE A 757 69.63 -12.12 -26.40
CA PHE A 757 71.09 -12.26 -26.53
C PHE A 757 71.79 -11.48 -25.39
N PRO A 758 72.90 -12.00 -24.82
CA PRO A 758 73.58 -11.42 -23.67
C PRO A 758 74.69 -10.46 -24.10
N GLY A 759 74.94 -9.42 -23.30
CA GLY A 759 76.11 -8.55 -23.46
C GLY A 759 76.20 -7.47 -22.39
N GLU A 760 77.22 -7.58 -21.55
CA GLU A 760 77.70 -6.53 -20.64
C GLU A 760 78.21 -5.31 -21.43
N MET A 761 77.96 -4.09 -20.93
CA MET A 761 79.01 -3.13 -20.59
C MET A 761 78.44 -1.85 -19.94
N GLU A 762 79.22 -1.34 -19.00
CA GLU A 762 79.03 -0.16 -18.17
C GLU A 762 78.98 1.17 -18.95
N GLY A 763 78.39 2.20 -18.31
CA GLY A 763 78.98 3.55 -18.34
C GLY A 763 78.14 4.70 -18.90
N GLU A 764 77.82 5.64 -18.00
CA GLU A 764 77.59 7.08 -18.21
C GLU A 764 76.23 7.65 -18.69
N ASN A 765 75.55 8.24 -17.69
CA ASN A 765 74.93 9.58 -17.68
C ASN A 765 74.13 10.05 -18.91
N GLY A 766 72.80 9.97 -18.80
CA GLY A 766 71.84 10.74 -19.60
C GLY A 766 70.59 11.06 -18.78
N SER A 767 70.37 12.35 -18.53
CA SER A 767 69.30 12.94 -17.72
C SER A 767 67.88 12.45 -18.03
N SER A 768 67.18 11.93 -17.02
CA SER A 768 65.76 11.57 -17.06
C SER A 768 64.86 12.80 -16.87
N LEU A 769 63.96 12.99 -17.82
CA LEU A 769 62.87 13.98 -17.87
C LEU A 769 61.74 13.71 -16.85
N MET A 770 62.02 13.06 -15.72
CA MET A 770 60.99 12.64 -14.74
C MET A 770 60.85 13.61 -13.54
N ASP A 771 61.80 14.50 -13.29
CA ASP A 771 61.82 15.34 -12.07
C ASP A 771 61.23 16.76 -12.22
N LYS A 772 60.67 17.13 -13.38
CA LYS A 772 60.15 18.50 -13.62
C LYS A 772 58.62 18.67 -13.65
N TRP A 773 57.82 17.60 -13.60
CA TRP A 773 56.36 17.72 -13.60
C TRP A 773 55.74 17.88 -12.20
N LEU A 774 56.46 17.46 -11.14
CA LEU A 774 56.02 17.59 -9.74
C LEU A 774 55.91 19.06 -9.25
N TRP A 775 56.52 20.03 -9.94
CA TRP A 775 56.44 21.45 -9.58
C TRP A 775 55.31 22.22 -10.30
N LEU A 776 54.62 21.61 -11.28
CA LEU A 776 53.47 22.22 -11.97
C LEU A 776 52.11 21.88 -11.32
N LEU A 777 52.05 20.88 -10.43
CA LEU A 777 50.82 20.47 -9.74
C LEU A 777 50.45 21.34 -8.53
N ILE A 778 51.42 22.01 -7.92
CA ILE A 778 51.23 22.78 -6.67
C ILE A 778 50.49 24.12 -6.90
N PRO A 779 50.71 24.89 -7.99
CA PRO A 779 49.95 26.12 -8.24
C PRO A 779 48.50 25.86 -8.66
N LEU A 780 48.20 24.72 -9.29
CA LEU A 780 46.86 24.36 -9.76
C LEU A 780 45.93 23.99 -8.59
N LEU A 781 46.43 23.23 -7.61
CA LEU A 781 45.69 22.83 -6.41
C LEU A 781 45.35 24.02 -5.48
N VAL A 782 46.23 25.01 -5.37
CA VAL A 782 45.98 26.21 -4.55
C VAL A 782 45.01 27.18 -5.25
N GLY A 783 45.05 27.26 -6.59
CA GLY A 783 44.14 28.11 -7.38
C GLY A 783 42.69 27.63 -7.35
N VAL A 784 42.44 26.32 -7.45
CA VAL A 784 41.09 25.73 -7.44
C VAL A 784 40.46 25.76 -6.04
N GLY A 785 41.24 25.51 -4.98
CA GLY A 785 40.75 25.66 -3.61
C GLY A 785 40.32 27.10 -3.28
N PHE A 786 41.01 28.10 -3.83
CA PHE A 786 40.72 29.52 -3.58
C PHE A 786 39.44 29.99 -4.31
N THR A 787 39.16 29.49 -5.52
CA THR A 787 37.93 29.82 -6.26
C THR A 787 36.70 29.17 -5.64
N ILE A 788 36.78 27.91 -5.19
CA ILE A 788 35.69 27.22 -4.48
C ILE A 788 35.35 27.94 -3.17
N ALA A 789 36.36 28.34 -2.38
CA ALA A 789 36.15 29.08 -1.14
C ALA A 789 35.46 30.45 -1.36
N ILE A 790 35.81 31.16 -2.44
CA ILE A 790 35.18 32.43 -2.80
C ILE A 790 33.72 32.25 -3.24
N VAL A 791 33.41 31.21 -4.01
CA VAL A 791 32.05 30.91 -4.47
C VAL A 791 31.16 30.49 -3.29
N MET A 792 31.67 29.64 -2.39
CA MET A 792 30.95 29.26 -1.16
C MET A 792 30.72 30.45 -0.23
N LYS A 793 31.70 31.36 -0.09
CA LYS A 793 31.56 32.59 0.70
C LYS A 793 30.53 33.56 0.09
N LYS A 794 30.50 33.71 -1.23
CA LYS A 794 29.46 34.50 -1.93
C LYS A 794 28.07 33.91 -1.79
N ARG A 795 27.92 32.58 -1.78
CA ARG A 795 26.63 31.90 -1.56
C ARG A 795 26.13 32.04 -0.12
N ARG A 796 27.02 31.98 0.89
CA ARG A 796 26.66 32.25 2.29
C ARG A 796 26.18 33.69 2.52
N LEU A 797 26.90 34.67 1.98
CA LEU A 797 26.51 36.08 2.10
C LEU A 797 25.21 36.42 1.36
N LYS A 798 24.85 35.69 0.29
CA LYS A 798 23.54 35.81 -0.35
C LYS A 798 22.39 35.24 0.48
N LYS A 799 22.65 34.19 1.28
CA LYS A 799 21.64 33.62 2.19
C LYS A 799 21.46 34.47 3.45
N GLU A 800 22.53 35.08 3.95
CA GLU A 800 22.48 35.98 5.12
C GLU A 800 21.95 37.38 4.74
N GLY A 801 22.18 37.85 3.51
CA GLY A 801 21.61 39.11 3.00
C GLY A 801 20.12 39.07 2.67
N MET A 802 19.52 37.87 2.51
CA MET A 802 18.07 37.70 2.32
C MET A 802 17.30 37.56 3.65
N MET A 803 18.00 37.52 4.80
CA MET A 803 17.38 37.49 6.13
C MET A 803 17.38 38.86 6.84
N LEU A 804 17.87 39.92 6.18
CA LEU A 804 18.00 41.27 6.78
C LEU A 804 17.20 42.36 6.03
N ASP A 805 16.37 41.99 5.06
CA ASP A 805 15.50 42.92 4.31
C ASP A 805 13.99 42.65 4.52
N GLU A 806 13.62 41.94 5.59
CA GLU A 806 12.25 41.92 6.14
C GLU A 806 12.30 42.31 7.63
N ASP A 807 12.34 43.61 7.88
CA ASP A 807 11.81 44.26 9.10
C ASP A 807 10.79 45.33 8.66
#